data_AF-A0A921LI52-F1
#
_entry.id   AF-A0A921LI52-F1
#
_cell.length_a   1.000
_cell.length_b   1.000
_cell.length_c   1.000
_cell.angle_alpha   90.00
_cell.angle_beta   90.00
_cell.angle_gamma   90.00
#
_symmetry.space_group_name_H-M   'P 1'
#
loop_
_entity.id
_entity.type
_entity.pdbx_description
1 polymer ?
#
loop_
_entity_poly.entity_id
_entity_poly.type
_entity_poly.pdbx_seq_one_letter_code
_entity_poly.pdbx_strand_id
1 'polypeptide(L)'
;MKKLKMVNNYTIKTTYYDRKMDEKLLTQINERFPWIISYVKSHNCLDFQTGNDPKTNRSWFSIYRGTGRILTFRSHSGKVNEICDVAEAYKELMQPDFFRNPTPDQFDTYLAKIASTEKFKRYYEDTEGVYNEGYYQTLIGRRYTFGIKDTDDFILFDKELVIGFKTKDIKDEWNKEIVDQQTLKIEQLRKTYNGTLPEEIKPEYGEFDFLGLNTNGDILIMELKQNDPTKTALSPIQTSYYYLQFQKLAREDDKLYQRIKAMIEQKIDYGLIGSSYKNKMPLKLSGRIIPCVIVGEDSNLSETIRERYRFIRDLFLPEMKAYTCTPEGTLVTSKNLENRMNLIIHRGADQIGGCITEISTENCKILIDFGSNLPGCKKEELTEEQVKSIIGNADAVFYTHYHSDHVGLHHLIPTNVLQYIGVGAKEVMLCKYDALRGHGDYSKQIEAIERMETYCAAKRIDVSKKGKIFVTPYFVSHSAFDAYMFLIECEGKKILHTGDFRRHGYIGKGLFPTLKKNVGEVDILITEGTMLGRSQECVISESEIQKNIIKALREHKYVFALCSSTDLDRLATFHAACKKTGRIFLVDEYQNRVLNVFTKYAGCKSDLFQFNAFKLINYRTVNVRNKLQKEGFLMPIRMSSGYLLKGMLDIYNDEKPWLIYSMWGGYAKEGKDYTNSDVINIRNLFGDRILDGTMDGVHTSGHADVETLKEVCQTVHPRIGVIPIHKDENSRYDSISGISSYFIFDEGDVDIHDIHISVK
;
A
#
# COMPACT_ATOMS: atom_id res chain seq x y z
N MET A 1 -35.18 9.76 -59.17
CA MET A 1 -35.20 8.30 -59.43
C MET A 1 -33.79 7.78 -59.68
N LYS A 2 -33.13 7.23 -58.65
CA LYS A 2 -32.11 6.18 -58.77
C LYS A 2 -32.32 5.26 -57.58
N LYS A 3 -32.86 4.07 -57.83
CA LYS A 3 -33.02 2.99 -56.84
C LYS A 3 -31.62 2.62 -56.33
N LEU A 4 -31.30 2.99 -55.09
CA LEU A 4 -30.24 2.31 -54.34
C LEU A 4 -30.73 0.88 -54.10
N LYS A 5 -30.14 -0.07 -54.85
CA LYS A 5 -30.28 -1.49 -54.58
C LYS A 5 -29.77 -1.75 -53.15
N MET A 6 -30.60 -2.37 -52.33
CA MET A 6 -30.17 -2.98 -51.07
C MET A 6 -29.04 -3.96 -51.35
N VAL A 7 -27.85 -3.69 -50.79
CA VAL A 7 -26.77 -4.66 -50.70
C VAL A 7 -26.71 -5.07 -49.24
N ASN A 8 -27.39 -6.16 -48.89
CA ASN A 8 -27.13 -6.92 -47.66
C ASN A 8 -27.42 -8.39 -47.93
N ASN A 9 -26.71 -8.97 -48.89
CA ASN A 9 -26.54 -10.42 -48.94
C ASN A 9 -25.49 -10.81 -47.90
N TYR A 10 -25.89 -10.91 -46.64
CA TYR A 10 -25.06 -11.51 -45.60
C TYR A 10 -24.95 -13.02 -45.88
N THR A 11 -23.75 -13.50 -46.24
CA THR A 11 -23.46 -14.93 -46.22
C THR A 11 -22.72 -15.23 -44.93
N ILE A 12 -23.46 -15.66 -43.89
CA ILE A 12 -22.87 -16.14 -42.63
C ILE A 12 -22.02 -17.38 -42.95
N LYS A 13 -20.69 -17.26 -42.89
CA LYS A 13 -19.79 -18.38 -43.19
C LYS A 13 -19.79 -19.40 -42.04
N THR A 14 -19.55 -18.96 -40.80
CA THR A 14 -19.48 -19.83 -39.60
C THR A 14 -19.86 -19.09 -38.31
N THR A 15 -19.16 -17.98 -38.00
CA THR A 15 -19.32 -17.12 -36.81
C THR A 15 -19.61 -15.67 -37.21
N TYR A 16 -20.26 -14.89 -36.32
CA TYR A 16 -20.50 -13.46 -36.55
C TYR A 16 -20.73 -12.68 -35.26
N TYR A 17 -20.36 -11.41 -35.28
CA TYR A 17 -20.84 -10.40 -34.33
C TYR A 17 -21.34 -9.20 -35.13
N ASP A 18 -22.66 -9.08 -35.23
CA ASP A 18 -23.36 -7.97 -35.87
C ASP A 18 -24.74 -7.82 -35.25
N ARG A 19 -24.89 -6.77 -34.44
CA ARG A 19 -26.12 -6.43 -33.75
C ARG A 19 -26.72 -5.11 -34.23
N LYS A 20 -26.36 -4.64 -35.44
CA LYS A 20 -27.00 -3.44 -36.04
C LYS A 20 -28.48 -3.74 -36.26
N MET A 21 -29.36 -2.90 -35.73
CA MET A 21 -30.81 -3.07 -35.82
C MET A 21 -31.32 -2.83 -37.24
N ASP A 22 -32.47 -3.44 -37.54
CA ASP A 22 -33.24 -3.19 -38.76
C ASP A 22 -33.75 -1.73 -38.79
N GLU A 23 -33.36 -0.97 -39.81
CA GLU A 23 -33.74 0.45 -39.96
C GLU A 23 -35.25 0.65 -40.05
N LYS A 24 -35.99 -0.33 -40.59
CA LYS A 24 -37.46 -0.28 -40.64
C LYS A 24 -38.08 -0.35 -39.25
N LEU A 25 -37.54 -1.19 -38.38
CA LEU A 25 -38.01 -1.34 -37.00
C LEU A 25 -37.85 -0.01 -36.26
N LEU A 26 -36.65 0.57 -36.32
CA LEU A 26 -36.36 1.83 -35.65
C LEU A 26 -37.19 3.01 -36.18
N THR A 27 -37.38 3.08 -37.51
CA THR A 27 -38.24 4.12 -38.13
C THR A 27 -39.67 4.01 -37.62
N GLN A 28 -40.24 2.81 -37.57
CA GLN A 28 -41.60 2.62 -37.07
C GLN A 28 -41.74 2.94 -35.58
N ILE A 29 -40.73 2.64 -34.76
CA ILE A 29 -40.73 3.03 -33.34
C ILE A 29 -40.77 4.55 -33.21
N ASN A 30 -39.93 5.27 -33.94
CA ASN A 30 -39.89 6.74 -33.89
C ASN A 30 -41.19 7.39 -34.40
N GLU A 31 -41.80 6.84 -35.46
CA GLU A 31 -43.05 7.37 -36.01
C GLU A 31 -44.24 7.10 -35.10
N ARG A 32 -44.32 5.90 -34.52
CA ARG A 32 -45.49 5.46 -33.73
C ARG A 32 -45.38 5.82 -32.24
N PHE A 33 -44.16 5.84 -31.69
CA PHE A 33 -43.87 6.10 -30.29
C PHE A 33 -42.77 7.17 -30.13
N PRO A 34 -42.97 8.38 -30.68
CA PRO A 34 -41.95 9.44 -30.65
C PRO A 34 -41.52 9.84 -29.23
N TRP A 35 -42.36 9.55 -28.24
CA TRP A 35 -42.13 9.86 -26.82
C TRP A 35 -41.21 8.85 -26.12
N ILE A 36 -41.02 7.64 -26.65
CA ILE A 36 -40.50 6.52 -25.87
C ILE A 36 -39.01 6.68 -25.51
N ILE A 37 -38.22 7.25 -26.42
CA ILE A 37 -36.80 7.45 -26.18
C ILE A 37 -36.57 8.53 -25.12
N SER A 38 -37.25 9.67 -25.26
CA SER A 38 -37.20 10.74 -24.26
C SER A 38 -37.72 10.29 -22.91
N TYR A 39 -38.78 9.48 -22.90
CA TYR A 39 -39.39 8.95 -21.68
C TYR A 39 -38.43 8.03 -20.93
N VAL A 40 -37.80 7.04 -21.58
CA VAL A 40 -36.83 6.18 -20.90
C VAL A 40 -35.63 6.97 -20.38
N LYS A 41 -35.16 7.97 -21.14
CA LYS A 41 -34.07 8.85 -20.68
C LYS A 41 -34.43 9.63 -19.40
N SER A 42 -35.67 10.10 -19.27
CA SER A 42 -36.12 10.83 -18.08
C SER A 42 -36.42 9.94 -16.86
N HIS A 43 -36.46 8.62 -17.02
CA HIS A 43 -36.74 7.67 -15.95
C HIS A 43 -35.50 6.86 -15.58
N ASN A 44 -34.92 7.15 -14.41
CA ASN A 44 -33.65 6.55 -13.98
C ASN A 44 -33.68 5.02 -13.83
N CYS A 45 -34.87 4.44 -13.63
CA CYS A 45 -35.04 3.00 -13.50
C CYS A 45 -35.19 2.25 -14.82
N LEU A 46 -35.17 2.95 -15.96
CA LEU A 46 -35.33 2.36 -17.27
C LEU A 46 -34.07 2.44 -18.12
N ASP A 47 -33.87 1.44 -18.97
CA ASP A 47 -32.79 1.45 -19.95
C ASP A 47 -33.20 0.72 -21.24
N PHE A 48 -32.38 0.87 -22.28
CA PHE A 48 -32.54 0.17 -23.54
C PHE A 48 -31.57 -1.00 -23.67
N GLN A 49 -32.08 -2.10 -24.20
CA GLN A 49 -31.27 -3.18 -24.77
C GLN A 49 -31.73 -3.42 -26.20
N THR A 50 -30.78 -3.50 -27.11
CA THR A 50 -31.03 -3.55 -28.55
C THR A 50 -30.23 -4.68 -29.17
N GLY A 51 -30.74 -5.27 -30.24
CA GLY A 51 -29.97 -6.28 -30.94
C GLY A 51 -30.57 -6.71 -32.26
N ASN A 52 -29.79 -7.56 -32.92
CA ASN A 52 -30.13 -8.16 -34.19
C ASN A 52 -29.51 -9.54 -34.25
N ASP A 53 -30.25 -10.48 -34.81
CA ASP A 53 -29.76 -11.79 -35.17
C ASP A 53 -29.86 -11.97 -36.68
N PRO A 54 -28.75 -11.76 -37.42
CA PRO A 54 -28.64 -12.02 -38.84
C PRO A 54 -29.07 -13.43 -39.28
N LYS A 55 -28.91 -14.45 -38.41
CA LYS A 55 -29.26 -15.84 -38.74
C LYS A 55 -30.76 -16.04 -38.87
N THR A 56 -31.52 -15.49 -37.93
CA THR A 56 -32.99 -15.57 -37.95
C THR A 56 -33.64 -14.34 -38.58
N ASN A 57 -32.84 -13.38 -39.07
CA ASN A 57 -33.28 -12.09 -39.60
C ASN A 57 -34.27 -11.40 -38.64
N ARG A 58 -33.91 -11.41 -37.35
CA ARG A 58 -34.72 -10.92 -36.24
C ARG A 58 -34.02 -9.74 -35.59
N SER A 59 -34.67 -8.58 -35.58
CA SER A 59 -34.18 -7.40 -34.86
C SER A 59 -35.12 -7.05 -33.70
N TRP A 60 -34.57 -6.51 -32.62
CA TRP A 60 -35.35 -6.08 -31.47
C TRP A 60 -34.83 -4.79 -30.85
N PHE A 61 -35.79 -4.03 -30.29
CA PHE A 61 -35.56 -2.88 -29.45
C PHE A 61 -36.36 -3.10 -28.16
N SER A 62 -35.71 -3.12 -27.01
CA SER A 62 -36.34 -3.47 -25.76
C SER A 62 -36.14 -2.38 -24.72
N ILE A 63 -37.15 -2.20 -23.87
CA ILE A 63 -37.10 -1.37 -22.67
C ILE A 63 -37.02 -2.30 -21.47
N TYR A 64 -36.06 -2.02 -20.62
CA TYR A 64 -35.76 -2.79 -19.43
C TYR A 64 -35.97 -1.94 -18.19
N ARG A 65 -36.43 -2.58 -17.11
CA ARG A 65 -36.31 -2.08 -15.74
C ARG A 65 -35.42 -3.07 -14.98
N GLY A 66 -34.16 -2.72 -14.82
CA GLY A 66 -33.12 -3.65 -14.39
C GLY A 66 -32.99 -4.84 -15.33
N THR A 67 -32.99 -6.07 -14.82
CA THR A 67 -32.94 -7.28 -15.68
C THR A 67 -34.31 -7.67 -16.24
N GLY A 68 -35.37 -6.94 -15.88
CA GLY A 68 -36.73 -7.19 -16.35
C GLY A 68 -37.04 -6.52 -17.69
N ARG A 69 -37.32 -7.32 -18.72
CA ARG A 69 -37.73 -6.83 -20.05
C ARG A 69 -39.22 -6.47 -20.07
N ILE A 70 -39.53 -5.18 -19.88
CA ILE A 70 -40.92 -4.70 -19.71
C ILE A 70 -41.63 -4.40 -21.04
N LEU A 71 -40.88 -4.09 -22.10
CA LEU A 71 -41.44 -3.82 -23.43
C LEU A 71 -40.45 -4.25 -24.51
N THR A 72 -40.91 -4.81 -25.63
CA THR A 72 -40.02 -5.14 -26.75
C THR A 72 -40.70 -4.98 -28.10
N PHE A 73 -40.05 -4.23 -28.98
CA PHE A 73 -40.40 -4.11 -30.39
C PHE A 73 -39.58 -5.12 -31.20
N ARG A 74 -40.22 -5.86 -32.12
CA ARG A 74 -39.52 -6.86 -32.95
C ARG A 74 -39.86 -6.73 -34.43
N SER A 75 -38.86 -6.94 -35.27
CA SER A 75 -39.06 -7.26 -36.68
C SER A 75 -38.56 -8.67 -36.98
N HIS A 76 -39.23 -9.34 -37.91
CA HIS A 76 -38.78 -10.62 -38.47
C HIS A 76 -38.85 -10.55 -39.99
N SER A 77 -37.71 -10.76 -40.65
CA SER A 77 -37.59 -10.64 -42.11
C SER A 77 -38.08 -9.30 -42.67
N GLY A 78 -37.81 -8.20 -41.95
CA GLY A 78 -38.21 -6.85 -42.33
C GLY A 78 -39.72 -6.58 -42.24
N LYS A 79 -40.50 -7.53 -41.72
CA LYS A 79 -41.90 -7.36 -41.36
C LYS A 79 -42.00 -7.11 -39.86
N VAL A 80 -42.63 -6.00 -39.49
CA VAL A 80 -42.88 -5.64 -38.09
C VAL A 80 -44.28 -6.14 -37.73
N ASN A 81 -44.42 -7.46 -37.60
CA ASN A 81 -45.73 -8.10 -37.43
C ASN A 81 -46.29 -7.97 -36.01
N GLU A 82 -45.42 -7.77 -35.02
CA GLU A 82 -45.76 -7.66 -33.60
C GLU A 82 -44.90 -6.54 -33.00
N ILE A 83 -45.44 -5.34 -33.00
CA ILE A 83 -44.71 -4.15 -32.53
C ILE A 83 -44.47 -4.22 -31.02
N CYS A 84 -45.15 -5.07 -30.26
CA CYS A 84 -44.95 -5.16 -28.82
C CYS A 84 -45.09 -6.60 -28.31
N ASP A 85 -43.96 -7.21 -28.01
CA ASP A 85 -43.87 -8.47 -27.26
C ASP A 85 -43.45 -8.18 -25.82
N VAL A 86 -44.12 -8.84 -24.87
CA VAL A 86 -43.95 -8.68 -23.44
C VAL A 86 -44.07 -10.07 -22.80
N ALA A 87 -43.27 -10.36 -21.78
CA ALA A 87 -43.40 -11.66 -21.10
C ALA A 87 -44.77 -11.76 -20.39
N GLU A 88 -45.37 -12.96 -20.37
CA GLU A 88 -46.73 -13.18 -19.84
C GLU A 88 -46.96 -12.57 -18.45
N ALA A 89 -45.97 -12.70 -17.55
CA ALA A 89 -46.05 -12.14 -16.20
C ALA A 89 -46.37 -10.63 -16.17
N TYR A 90 -45.90 -9.88 -17.17
CA TYR A 90 -46.12 -8.44 -17.32
C TYR A 90 -47.40 -8.13 -18.09
N LYS A 91 -47.87 -9.02 -18.98
CA LYS A 91 -49.14 -8.87 -19.70
C LYS A 91 -50.33 -8.82 -18.74
N GLU A 92 -50.25 -9.55 -17.63
CA GLU A 92 -51.27 -9.56 -16.56
C GLU A 92 -51.50 -8.19 -15.90
N LEU A 93 -50.55 -7.25 -16.00
CA LEU A 93 -50.65 -5.95 -15.33
C LEU A 93 -51.57 -4.96 -16.04
N MET A 94 -51.77 -5.12 -17.35
CA MET A 94 -52.48 -4.16 -18.20
C MET A 94 -53.43 -4.87 -19.16
N GLN A 95 -54.43 -4.16 -19.67
CA GLN A 95 -55.33 -4.73 -20.68
C GLN A 95 -54.58 -5.03 -21.98
N PRO A 96 -54.92 -6.09 -22.74
CA PRO A 96 -54.18 -6.48 -23.95
C PRO A 96 -53.96 -5.36 -24.98
N ASP A 97 -54.92 -4.43 -25.11
CA ASP A 97 -54.82 -3.31 -26.04
C ASP A 97 -53.76 -2.27 -25.65
N PHE A 98 -53.37 -2.18 -24.37
CA PHE A 98 -52.28 -1.29 -23.92
C PHE A 98 -51.00 -1.59 -24.69
N PHE A 99 -50.66 -2.87 -24.84
CA PHE A 99 -49.43 -3.27 -25.51
C PHE A 99 -49.45 -2.98 -27.01
N ARG A 100 -50.59 -2.66 -27.63
CA ARG A 100 -50.63 -2.29 -29.05
C ARG A 100 -50.15 -0.86 -29.26
N ASN A 101 -50.55 0.09 -28.43
CA ASN A 101 -50.25 1.51 -28.64
C ASN A 101 -50.27 2.32 -27.33
N PRO A 102 -49.32 2.10 -26.41
CA PRO A 102 -49.34 2.77 -25.11
C PRO A 102 -49.13 4.28 -25.25
N THR A 103 -49.78 5.06 -24.40
CA THR A 103 -49.47 6.49 -24.17
C THR A 103 -48.50 6.66 -22.99
N PRO A 104 -47.82 7.81 -22.85
CA PRO A 104 -46.96 8.09 -21.69
C PRO A 104 -47.66 7.86 -20.33
N ASP A 105 -48.86 8.43 -20.13
CA ASP A 105 -49.60 8.30 -18.86
C ASP A 105 -49.99 6.85 -18.55
N GLN A 106 -50.35 6.07 -19.58
CA GLN A 106 -50.61 4.65 -19.41
C GLN A 106 -49.34 3.88 -19.05
N PHE A 107 -48.19 4.31 -19.57
CA PHE A 107 -46.90 3.73 -19.26
C PHE A 107 -46.48 4.05 -17.82
N ASP A 108 -46.74 5.25 -17.31
CA ASP A 108 -46.55 5.59 -15.88
C ASP A 108 -47.37 4.65 -14.99
N THR A 109 -48.63 4.43 -15.34
CA THR A 109 -49.50 3.48 -14.62
C THR A 109 -48.94 2.06 -14.66
N TYR A 110 -48.40 1.64 -15.80
CA TYR A 110 -47.78 0.34 -15.97
C TYR A 110 -46.50 0.20 -15.12
N LEU A 111 -45.64 1.20 -15.08
CA LEU A 111 -44.45 1.23 -14.23
C LEU A 111 -44.80 1.21 -12.74
N ALA A 112 -45.81 1.97 -12.33
CA ALA A 112 -46.28 1.98 -10.94
C ALA A 112 -46.77 0.58 -10.51
N LYS A 113 -47.48 -0.13 -11.40
CA LYS A 113 -47.89 -1.52 -11.17
C LYS A 113 -46.70 -2.49 -11.12
N ILE A 114 -45.70 -2.31 -11.99
CA ILE A 114 -44.48 -3.13 -11.94
C ILE A 114 -43.78 -2.93 -10.60
N ALA A 115 -43.62 -1.68 -10.16
CA ALA A 115 -42.94 -1.34 -8.91
C ALA A 115 -43.67 -1.85 -7.66
N SER A 116 -45.00 -1.84 -7.66
CA SER A 116 -45.80 -2.31 -6.52
C SER A 116 -46.00 -3.84 -6.48
N THR A 117 -45.71 -4.55 -7.57
CA THR A 117 -45.89 -6.00 -7.62
C THR A 117 -44.64 -6.74 -7.11
N GLU A 118 -44.80 -7.47 -6.02
CA GLU A 118 -43.72 -8.17 -5.30
C GLU A 118 -42.83 -9.04 -6.22
N LYS A 119 -43.43 -9.79 -7.16
CA LYS A 119 -42.70 -10.70 -8.07
C LYS A 119 -41.65 -10.01 -8.96
N PHE A 120 -41.75 -8.69 -9.15
CA PHE A 120 -40.84 -7.91 -10.01
C PHE A 120 -39.74 -7.18 -9.25
N LYS A 121 -39.78 -7.13 -7.91
CA LYS A 121 -38.76 -6.46 -7.09
C LYS A 121 -37.36 -7.02 -7.32
N ARG A 122 -37.23 -8.34 -7.46
CA ARG A 122 -35.97 -9.07 -7.75
C ARG A 122 -35.18 -8.56 -8.98
N TYR A 123 -35.83 -7.84 -9.89
CA TYR A 123 -35.19 -7.35 -11.12
C TYR A 123 -34.53 -5.98 -10.93
N TYR A 124 -34.79 -5.26 -9.83
CA TYR A 124 -34.29 -3.89 -9.63
C TYR A 124 -33.95 -3.59 -8.16
N GLU A 125 -34.89 -3.70 -7.22
CA GLU A 125 -34.73 -3.33 -5.81
C GLU A 125 -35.66 -4.20 -4.95
N ASP A 126 -35.17 -4.75 -3.85
CA ASP A 126 -35.94 -5.65 -2.97
C ASP A 126 -36.73 -4.92 -1.85
N THR A 127 -37.37 -5.67 -0.95
CA THR A 127 -38.21 -5.14 0.14
C THR A 127 -37.44 -4.39 1.22
N GLU A 128 -36.11 -4.55 1.30
CA GLU A 128 -35.26 -3.94 2.31
C GLU A 128 -34.45 -2.75 1.76
N GLY A 129 -34.69 -2.37 0.49
CA GLY A 129 -33.97 -1.29 -0.18
C GLY A 129 -32.61 -1.71 -0.72
N VAL A 130 -32.36 -3.02 -0.88
CA VAL A 130 -31.11 -3.53 -1.45
C VAL A 130 -31.21 -3.50 -2.99
N TYR A 131 -30.21 -2.88 -3.61
CA TYR A 131 -30.11 -2.78 -5.06
C TYR A 131 -29.63 -4.09 -5.69
N ASN A 132 -30.41 -4.60 -6.66
CA ASN A 132 -30.15 -5.83 -7.39
C ASN A 132 -29.19 -5.62 -8.58
N GLU A 133 -28.68 -6.70 -9.18
CA GLU A 133 -27.77 -6.66 -10.34
C GLU A 133 -28.33 -5.77 -11.47
N GLY A 134 -29.63 -5.88 -11.71
CA GLY A 134 -30.33 -5.04 -12.69
C GLY A 134 -30.30 -3.54 -12.39
N TYR A 135 -30.29 -3.13 -11.11
CA TYR A 135 -30.12 -1.73 -10.76
C TYR A 135 -28.77 -1.20 -11.24
N TYR A 136 -27.68 -1.90 -10.91
CA TYR A 136 -26.34 -1.52 -11.34
C TYR A 136 -26.18 -1.59 -12.85
N GLN A 137 -26.79 -2.60 -13.49
CA GLN A 137 -26.78 -2.73 -14.94
C GLN A 137 -27.43 -1.52 -15.62
N THR A 138 -28.56 -1.06 -15.08
CA THR A 138 -29.28 0.14 -15.53
C THR A 138 -28.45 1.39 -15.26
N LEU A 139 -27.95 1.56 -14.04
CA LEU A 139 -27.21 2.74 -13.61
C LEU A 139 -25.96 2.97 -14.47
N ILE A 140 -25.11 1.94 -14.60
CA ILE A 140 -23.86 1.99 -15.37
C ILE A 140 -24.16 2.05 -16.87
N GLY A 141 -25.11 1.23 -17.33
CA GLY A 141 -25.53 1.18 -18.73
C GLY A 141 -25.97 2.54 -19.24
N ARG A 142 -26.77 3.28 -18.47
CA ARG A 142 -27.20 4.66 -18.77
C ARG A 142 -26.02 5.62 -18.75
N ARG A 143 -25.18 5.57 -17.70
CA ARG A 143 -24.04 6.48 -17.48
C ARG A 143 -23.03 6.47 -18.64
N TYR A 144 -22.80 5.32 -19.27
CA TYR A 144 -21.83 5.17 -20.38
C TYR A 144 -22.47 5.00 -21.77
N THR A 145 -23.78 5.25 -21.90
CA THR A 145 -24.45 5.34 -23.20
C THR A 145 -24.92 6.77 -23.49
N PHE A 146 -26.16 7.11 -23.16
CA PHE A 146 -26.71 8.45 -23.39
C PHE A 146 -26.39 9.44 -22.25
N GLY A 147 -25.87 8.96 -21.12
CA GLY A 147 -25.34 9.78 -20.02
C GLY A 147 -23.83 10.05 -20.09
N ILE A 148 -23.20 9.75 -21.24
CA ILE A 148 -21.75 9.95 -21.45
C ILE A 148 -21.35 11.42 -21.28
N LYS A 149 -20.19 11.67 -20.67
CA LYS A 149 -19.58 12.98 -20.45
C LYS A 149 -18.41 13.22 -21.41
N ASP A 150 -18.07 14.50 -21.61
CA ASP A 150 -16.95 14.89 -22.48
C ASP A 150 -15.58 14.48 -21.93
N THR A 151 -15.47 14.19 -20.64
CA THR A 151 -14.24 13.66 -20.03
C THR A 151 -14.11 12.14 -20.14
N ASP A 152 -15.18 11.42 -20.49
CA ASP A 152 -15.13 9.96 -20.56
C ASP A 152 -14.29 9.51 -21.78
N ASP A 153 -13.48 8.48 -21.56
CA ASP A 153 -12.60 7.88 -22.55
C ASP A 153 -13.20 6.62 -23.20
N PHE A 154 -14.36 6.12 -22.74
CA PHE A 154 -15.06 4.99 -23.33
C PHE A 154 -16.59 5.12 -23.31
N ILE A 155 -17.25 4.30 -24.12
CA ILE A 155 -18.70 4.05 -24.08
C ILE A 155 -19.00 2.57 -23.88
N LEU A 156 -20.20 2.29 -23.40
CA LEU A 156 -20.83 0.98 -23.57
C LEU A 156 -21.69 1.01 -24.83
N PHE A 157 -21.50 0.05 -25.73
CA PHE A 157 -22.27 0.00 -26.97
C PHE A 157 -23.05 -1.30 -27.13
N ASP A 158 -22.78 -2.33 -26.34
CA ASP A 158 -23.64 -3.49 -26.21
C ASP A 158 -23.78 -3.84 -24.72
N LYS A 159 -24.99 -4.25 -24.32
CA LYS A 159 -25.33 -4.55 -22.92
C LYS A 159 -25.66 -6.02 -22.70
N GLU A 160 -25.35 -6.83 -23.70
CA GLU A 160 -25.41 -8.28 -23.66
C GLU A 160 -24.52 -8.82 -24.79
N LEU A 161 -23.25 -9.09 -24.51
CA LEU A 161 -22.35 -9.67 -25.51
C LEU A 161 -22.71 -11.13 -25.78
N VAL A 162 -23.17 -11.40 -27.01
CA VAL A 162 -23.40 -12.76 -27.52
C VAL A 162 -22.79 -12.89 -28.91
N ILE A 163 -21.85 -13.83 -29.06
CA ILE A 163 -21.28 -14.18 -30.37
C ILE A 163 -22.23 -15.15 -31.08
N GLY A 164 -22.55 -14.85 -32.34
CA GLY A 164 -23.46 -15.62 -33.17
C GLY A 164 -22.76 -16.77 -33.90
N PHE A 165 -23.45 -17.91 -34.01
CA PHE A 165 -22.96 -19.10 -34.69
C PHE A 165 -24.03 -19.66 -35.64
N LYS A 166 -23.59 -20.14 -36.79
CA LYS A 166 -24.50 -20.71 -37.81
C LYS A 166 -25.24 -21.94 -37.29
N THR A 167 -24.54 -22.89 -36.68
CA THR A 167 -25.11 -24.11 -36.07
C THR A 167 -24.54 -24.33 -34.68
N LYS A 168 -25.18 -25.21 -33.90
CA LYS A 168 -24.65 -25.64 -32.59
C LYS A 168 -23.32 -26.37 -32.75
N ASP A 169 -23.20 -27.29 -33.71
CA ASP A 169 -21.96 -28.03 -33.95
C ASP A 169 -20.76 -27.11 -34.24
N ILE A 170 -20.98 -26.03 -35.02
CA ILE A 170 -19.95 -25.01 -35.28
C ILE A 170 -19.59 -24.26 -33.99
N LYS A 171 -20.57 -23.94 -33.13
CA LYS A 171 -20.30 -23.31 -31.83
C LYS A 171 -19.45 -24.22 -30.95
N ASP A 172 -19.81 -25.49 -30.86
CA ASP A 172 -19.16 -26.47 -30.00
C ASP A 172 -17.72 -26.74 -30.49
N GLU A 173 -17.53 -26.91 -31.80
CA GLU A 173 -16.20 -27.05 -32.41
C GLU A 173 -15.34 -25.78 -32.26
N TRP A 174 -15.92 -24.60 -32.49
CA TRP A 174 -15.17 -23.34 -32.41
C TRP A 174 -14.73 -23.01 -30.98
N ASN A 175 -15.52 -23.39 -29.96
CA ASN A 175 -15.19 -23.20 -28.55
C ASN A 175 -14.38 -24.34 -27.93
N LYS A 176 -14.22 -25.49 -28.61
CA LYS A 176 -13.60 -26.70 -28.05
C LYS A 176 -12.26 -26.43 -27.35
N GLU A 177 -11.32 -25.78 -28.05
CA GLU A 177 -9.99 -25.47 -27.49
C GLU A 177 -10.08 -24.56 -26.27
N ILE A 178 -10.98 -23.58 -26.28
CA ILE A 178 -11.19 -22.66 -25.16
C ILE A 178 -11.73 -23.44 -23.96
N VAL A 179 -12.73 -24.31 -24.17
CA VAL A 179 -13.33 -25.14 -23.12
C VAL A 179 -12.31 -26.13 -22.55
N ASP A 180 -11.47 -26.74 -23.38
CA ASP A 180 -10.41 -27.65 -22.95
C ASP A 180 -9.38 -26.90 -22.08
N GLN A 181 -8.95 -25.70 -22.49
CA GLN A 181 -8.05 -24.84 -21.70
C GLN A 181 -8.65 -24.42 -20.36
N GLN A 182 -9.93 -24.00 -20.35
CA GLN A 182 -10.65 -23.65 -19.12
C GLN A 182 -10.75 -24.85 -18.18
N THR A 183 -11.05 -26.04 -18.71
CA THR A 183 -11.16 -27.27 -17.92
C THR A 183 -9.84 -27.62 -17.24
N LEU A 184 -8.71 -27.54 -17.95
CA LEU A 184 -7.38 -27.77 -17.35
C LEU A 184 -7.06 -26.76 -16.23
N LYS A 185 -7.40 -25.48 -16.42
CA LYS A 185 -7.22 -24.46 -15.38
C LYS A 185 -8.14 -24.70 -14.17
N ILE A 186 -9.36 -25.19 -14.37
CA ILE A 186 -10.28 -25.57 -13.28
C ILE A 186 -9.72 -26.77 -12.50
N GLU A 187 -9.14 -27.76 -13.17
CA GLU A 187 -8.45 -28.87 -12.50
C GLU A 187 -7.25 -28.39 -11.69
N GLN A 188 -6.45 -27.47 -12.25
CA GLN A 188 -5.34 -26.85 -11.52
C GLN A 188 -5.84 -26.08 -10.30
N LEU A 189 -6.89 -25.28 -10.45
CA LEU A 189 -7.52 -24.53 -9.36
C LEU A 189 -7.89 -25.45 -8.20
N ARG A 190 -8.57 -26.57 -8.48
CA ARG A 190 -8.95 -27.56 -7.47
C ARG A 190 -7.76 -28.22 -6.76
N LYS A 191 -6.60 -28.31 -7.42
CA LYS A 191 -5.37 -28.89 -6.85
C LYS A 191 -4.59 -27.89 -5.99
N THR A 192 -4.60 -26.61 -6.35
CA THR A 192 -3.70 -25.61 -5.77
C THR A 192 -4.36 -24.63 -4.80
N TYR A 193 -5.69 -24.48 -4.86
CA TYR A 193 -6.42 -23.59 -3.97
C TYR A 193 -6.87 -24.32 -2.70
N ASN A 194 -6.44 -23.83 -1.54
CA ASN A 194 -6.71 -24.49 -0.25
C ASN A 194 -8.07 -24.12 0.38
N GLY A 195 -8.82 -23.18 -0.22
CA GLY A 195 -10.13 -22.75 0.25
C GLY A 195 -11.29 -23.54 -0.38
N THR A 196 -12.52 -23.27 0.08
CA THR A 196 -13.73 -23.91 -0.44
C THR A 196 -14.05 -23.46 -1.86
N LEU A 197 -14.33 -24.40 -2.76
CA LEU A 197 -14.82 -24.17 -4.12
C LEU A 197 -16.19 -24.82 -4.32
N PRO A 198 -17.07 -24.27 -5.17
CA PRO A 198 -18.30 -24.96 -5.56
C PRO A 198 -18.02 -26.33 -6.19
N GLU A 199 -18.95 -27.27 -5.97
CA GLU A 199 -18.86 -28.62 -6.53
C GLU A 199 -18.81 -28.60 -8.06
N GLU A 200 -19.63 -27.75 -8.68
CA GLU A 200 -19.62 -27.54 -10.13
C GLU A 200 -19.06 -26.16 -10.48
N ILE A 201 -18.01 -26.14 -11.31
CA ILE A 201 -17.47 -24.93 -11.94
C ILE A 201 -17.53 -25.18 -13.44
N LYS A 202 -18.23 -24.31 -14.17
CA LYS A 202 -18.43 -24.47 -15.61
C LYS A 202 -17.23 -23.92 -16.39
N PRO A 203 -16.75 -24.61 -17.43
CA PRO A 203 -15.72 -24.10 -18.34
C PRO A 203 -16.29 -23.21 -19.45
N GLU A 204 -17.63 -23.14 -19.58
CA GLU A 204 -18.33 -22.40 -20.63
C GLU A 204 -19.56 -21.66 -20.10
N TYR A 205 -19.91 -20.57 -20.79
CA TYR A 205 -20.97 -19.64 -20.40
C TYR A 205 -21.80 -19.20 -21.62
N GLY A 206 -23.02 -18.69 -21.38
CA GLY A 206 -24.01 -18.41 -22.43
C GLY A 206 -24.15 -16.93 -22.82
N GLU A 207 -24.03 -16.03 -21.85
CA GLU A 207 -24.06 -14.57 -22.03
C GLU A 207 -22.97 -13.87 -21.20
N PHE A 208 -22.73 -12.60 -21.53
CA PHE A 208 -21.78 -11.70 -20.87
C PHE A 208 -22.37 -10.28 -20.89
N ASP A 209 -22.13 -9.48 -19.86
CA ASP A 209 -22.90 -8.24 -19.68
C ASP A 209 -22.52 -7.14 -20.67
N PHE A 210 -21.42 -6.43 -20.45
CA PHE A 210 -21.14 -5.21 -21.18
C PHE A 210 -20.02 -5.37 -22.21
N LEU A 211 -20.21 -4.70 -23.35
CA LEU A 211 -19.18 -4.44 -24.34
C LEU A 211 -19.01 -2.94 -24.53
N GLY A 212 -17.77 -2.49 -24.35
CA GLY A 212 -17.37 -1.10 -24.48
C GLY A 212 -16.25 -0.87 -25.49
N LEU A 213 -16.12 0.38 -25.92
CA LEU A 213 -15.07 0.85 -26.82
C LEU A 213 -14.48 2.15 -26.26
N ASN A 214 -13.16 2.18 -26.08
CA ASN A 214 -12.47 3.41 -25.70
C ASN A 214 -11.95 4.19 -26.92
N THR A 215 -11.52 5.42 -26.66
CA THR A 215 -10.97 6.33 -27.68
C THR A 215 -9.66 5.87 -28.31
N ASN A 216 -8.94 4.94 -27.67
CA ASN A 216 -7.73 4.31 -28.23
C ASN A 216 -8.06 3.14 -29.18
N GLY A 217 -9.33 2.70 -29.24
CA GLY A 217 -9.73 1.53 -30.02
C GLY A 217 -9.62 0.20 -29.25
N ASP A 218 -9.42 0.22 -27.94
CA ASP A 218 -9.46 -0.98 -27.10
C ASP A 218 -10.92 -1.40 -26.87
N ILE A 219 -11.15 -2.71 -26.87
CA ILE A 219 -12.43 -3.30 -26.50
C ILE A 219 -12.44 -3.57 -25.01
N LEU A 220 -13.50 -3.15 -24.32
CA LEU A 220 -13.71 -3.48 -22.92
C LEU A 220 -14.80 -4.54 -22.84
N ILE A 221 -14.50 -5.69 -22.25
CA ILE A 221 -15.52 -6.68 -21.89
C ILE A 221 -15.71 -6.59 -20.38
N MET A 222 -16.93 -6.38 -19.90
CA MET A 222 -17.18 -6.24 -18.47
C MET A 222 -18.28 -7.19 -18.02
N GLU A 223 -17.98 -8.01 -17.03
CA GLU A 223 -18.96 -8.81 -16.30
C GLU A 223 -19.44 -8.03 -15.08
N LEU A 224 -20.75 -7.92 -14.88
CA LEU A 224 -21.33 -7.31 -13.71
C LEU A 224 -21.70 -8.40 -12.70
N LYS A 225 -21.04 -8.41 -11.55
CA LYS A 225 -21.43 -9.26 -10.43
C LYS A 225 -21.92 -8.39 -9.28
N GLN A 226 -23.19 -8.53 -8.93
CA GLN A 226 -23.77 -7.83 -7.77
C GLN A 226 -23.20 -8.39 -6.45
N ASN A 227 -23.92 -8.18 -5.34
CA ASN A 227 -23.71 -8.75 -4.00
C ASN A 227 -23.89 -10.29 -3.96
N ASP A 228 -23.49 -11.01 -5.01
CA ASP A 228 -23.34 -12.47 -5.01
C ASP A 228 -21.85 -12.81 -4.83
N PRO A 229 -21.36 -12.86 -3.58
CA PRO A 229 -20.05 -13.36 -3.19
C PRO A 229 -19.44 -14.46 -4.06
N THR A 230 -20.24 -15.49 -4.33
CA THR A 230 -19.74 -16.71 -4.95
C THR A 230 -19.52 -16.46 -6.43
N LYS A 231 -20.44 -15.78 -7.10
CA LYS A 231 -20.28 -15.41 -8.50
C LYS A 231 -19.19 -14.37 -8.71
N THR A 232 -19.03 -13.42 -7.79
CA THR A 232 -17.93 -12.43 -7.86
C THR A 232 -16.57 -13.12 -7.84
N ALA A 233 -16.35 -14.05 -6.92
CA ALA A 233 -15.08 -14.79 -6.86
C ALA A 233 -14.81 -15.65 -8.10
N LEU A 234 -15.84 -16.23 -8.72
CA LEU A 234 -15.71 -17.04 -9.93
C LEU A 234 -15.71 -16.23 -11.24
N SER A 235 -15.97 -14.93 -11.18
CA SER A 235 -16.06 -14.06 -12.36
C SER A 235 -14.85 -14.10 -13.29
N PRO A 236 -13.60 -14.33 -12.84
CA PRO A 236 -12.48 -14.42 -13.78
C PRO A 236 -12.55 -15.65 -14.70
N ILE A 237 -13.23 -16.73 -14.30
CA ILE A 237 -13.41 -17.92 -15.15
C ILE A 237 -14.35 -17.58 -16.32
N GLN A 238 -15.50 -16.97 -16.00
CA GLN A 238 -16.45 -16.52 -17.01
C GLN A 238 -15.84 -15.45 -17.92
N THR A 239 -15.17 -14.45 -17.34
CA THR A 239 -14.52 -13.39 -18.11
C THR A 239 -13.41 -13.92 -18.99
N SER A 240 -12.62 -14.90 -18.52
CA SER A 240 -11.57 -15.56 -19.30
C SER A 240 -12.16 -16.31 -20.52
N TYR A 241 -13.30 -16.98 -20.35
CA TYR A 241 -13.99 -17.63 -21.48
C TYR A 241 -14.38 -16.62 -22.57
N TYR A 242 -14.98 -15.48 -22.22
CA TYR A 242 -15.34 -14.46 -23.21
C TYR A 242 -14.15 -13.70 -23.77
N TYR A 243 -13.12 -13.47 -22.96
CA TYR A 243 -11.87 -12.88 -23.39
C TYR A 243 -11.24 -13.71 -24.52
N LEU A 244 -11.12 -15.02 -24.33
CA LEU A 244 -10.57 -15.94 -25.32
C LEU A 244 -11.44 -16.02 -26.58
N GLN A 245 -12.76 -16.06 -26.43
CA GLN A 245 -13.67 -16.02 -27.58
C GLN A 245 -13.52 -14.71 -28.37
N PHE A 246 -13.53 -13.57 -27.70
CA PHE A 246 -13.47 -12.28 -28.38
C PHE A 246 -12.09 -12.04 -29.01
N GLN A 247 -11.01 -12.52 -28.39
CA GLN A 247 -9.68 -12.57 -29.00
C GLN A 247 -9.69 -13.38 -30.29
N LYS A 248 -10.31 -14.57 -30.29
CA LYS A 248 -10.43 -15.42 -31.48
C LYS A 248 -11.25 -14.75 -32.58
N LEU A 249 -12.41 -14.18 -32.22
CA LEU A 249 -13.26 -13.42 -33.14
C LEU A 249 -12.50 -12.23 -33.76
N ALA A 250 -11.79 -11.45 -32.96
CA ALA A 250 -11.04 -10.28 -33.44
C ALA A 250 -9.88 -10.65 -34.37
N ARG A 251 -9.32 -11.86 -34.25
CA ARG A 251 -8.30 -12.40 -35.17
C ARG A 251 -8.89 -12.89 -36.49
N GLU A 252 -10.08 -13.49 -36.45
CA GLU A 252 -10.71 -14.15 -37.60
C GLU A 252 -11.59 -13.21 -38.45
N ASP A 253 -12.11 -12.12 -37.88
CA ASP A 253 -13.07 -11.22 -38.54
C ASP A 253 -12.47 -9.84 -38.90
N ASP A 254 -12.00 -9.71 -40.14
CA ASP A 254 -11.41 -8.49 -40.71
C ASP A 254 -12.40 -7.31 -40.81
N LYS A 255 -13.70 -7.56 -40.65
CA LYS A 255 -14.77 -6.55 -40.72
C LYS A 255 -15.38 -6.21 -39.36
N LEU A 256 -14.85 -6.75 -38.27
CA LEU A 256 -15.39 -6.57 -36.92
C LEU A 256 -15.53 -5.09 -36.55
N TYR A 257 -14.49 -4.30 -36.78
CA TYR A 257 -14.48 -2.87 -36.48
C TYR A 257 -15.58 -2.11 -37.25
N GLN A 258 -15.75 -2.40 -38.54
CA GLN A 258 -16.73 -1.73 -39.40
C GLN A 258 -18.16 -2.02 -38.93
N ARG A 259 -18.43 -3.24 -38.44
CA ARG A 259 -19.74 -3.59 -37.87
C ARG A 259 -19.95 -2.91 -36.51
N ILE A 260 -18.95 -2.91 -35.63
CA ILE A 260 -19.00 -2.17 -34.35
C ILE A 260 -19.27 -0.68 -34.59
N LYS A 261 -18.52 -0.07 -35.51
CA LYS A 261 -18.70 1.33 -35.90
C LYS A 261 -20.13 1.59 -36.38
N ALA A 262 -20.65 0.76 -37.31
CA ALA A 262 -22.00 0.93 -37.83
C ALA A 262 -23.09 0.78 -36.75
N MET A 263 -22.87 -0.08 -35.75
CA MET A 263 -23.77 -0.19 -34.59
C MET A 263 -23.75 1.07 -33.72
N ILE A 264 -22.56 1.58 -33.40
CA ILE A 264 -22.41 2.77 -32.56
C ILE A 264 -22.99 3.99 -33.28
N GLU A 265 -22.69 4.18 -34.57
CA GLU A 265 -23.24 5.28 -35.38
C GLU A 265 -24.77 5.23 -35.42
N GLN A 266 -25.36 4.06 -35.67
CA GLN A 266 -26.81 3.89 -35.59
C GLN A 266 -27.34 4.26 -34.21
N LYS A 267 -26.71 3.80 -33.13
CA LYS A 267 -27.16 4.13 -31.76
C LYS A 267 -27.03 5.63 -31.45
N ILE A 268 -26.03 6.32 -31.98
CA ILE A 268 -25.90 7.78 -31.88
C ILE A 268 -27.02 8.49 -32.64
N ASP A 269 -27.29 8.07 -33.88
CA ASP A 269 -28.30 8.71 -34.75
C ASP A 269 -29.72 8.59 -34.17
N TYR A 270 -30.01 7.51 -33.45
CA TYR A 270 -31.27 7.31 -32.72
C TYR A 270 -31.24 7.82 -31.27
N GLY A 271 -30.15 8.45 -30.84
CA GLY A 271 -30.01 9.04 -29.51
C GLY A 271 -29.89 8.03 -28.38
N LEU A 272 -29.57 6.78 -28.64
CA LEU A 272 -29.31 5.75 -27.63
C LEU A 272 -27.91 5.87 -27.03
N ILE A 273 -26.99 6.53 -27.74
CA ILE A 273 -25.66 6.93 -27.26
C ILE A 273 -25.53 8.45 -27.44
N GLY A 274 -24.85 9.12 -26.51
CA GLY A 274 -24.63 10.56 -26.57
C GLY A 274 -23.85 10.98 -27.82
N SER A 275 -24.31 12.03 -28.50
CA SER A 275 -23.70 12.51 -29.75
C SER A 275 -22.27 13.05 -29.58
N SER A 276 -21.86 13.41 -28.37
CA SER A 276 -20.50 13.85 -28.05
C SER A 276 -19.44 12.79 -28.37
N TYR A 277 -19.79 11.50 -28.36
CA TYR A 277 -18.86 10.43 -28.71
C TYR A 277 -18.55 10.34 -30.20
N LYS A 278 -19.37 10.92 -31.09
CA LYS A 278 -19.19 10.83 -32.54
C LYS A 278 -17.80 11.32 -32.99
N ASN A 279 -17.29 12.36 -32.35
CA ASN A 279 -15.97 12.95 -32.63
C ASN A 279 -14.81 12.22 -31.94
N LYS A 280 -15.12 11.28 -31.03
CA LYS A 280 -14.16 10.47 -30.26
C LYS A 280 -13.99 9.05 -30.79
N MET A 281 -14.77 8.67 -31.80
CA MET A 281 -14.74 7.32 -32.37
C MET A 281 -13.33 7.00 -32.92
N PRO A 282 -12.68 5.92 -32.46
CA PRO A 282 -11.34 5.55 -32.95
C PRO A 282 -11.41 5.17 -34.43
N LEU A 283 -10.31 5.30 -35.18
CA LEU A 283 -10.26 4.97 -36.62
C LEU A 283 -10.19 3.46 -36.93
N LYS A 284 -9.77 2.65 -35.95
CA LYS A 284 -9.66 1.18 -36.00
C LYS A 284 -9.64 0.63 -34.58
N LEU A 285 -9.80 -0.70 -34.43
CA LEU A 285 -9.49 -1.37 -33.16
C LEU A 285 -7.97 -1.41 -32.95
N SER A 286 -7.54 -1.29 -31.69
CA SER A 286 -6.13 -1.39 -31.29
C SER A 286 -5.62 -2.84 -31.30
N GLY A 287 -6.55 -3.80 -31.18
CA GLY A 287 -6.27 -5.22 -30.96
C GLY A 287 -6.16 -5.60 -29.48
N ARG A 288 -6.20 -4.63 -28.56
CA ARG A 288 -6.23 -4.88 -27.11
C ARG A 288 -7.66 -5.08 -26.63
N ILE A 289 -7.83 -6.06 -25.75
CA ILE A 289 -9.07 -6.32 -25.02
C ILE A 289 -8.78 -6.13 -23.54
N ILE A 290 -9.61 -5.36 -22.85
CA ILE A 290 -9.52 -5.07 -21.42
C ILE A 290 -10.65 -5.86 -20.74
N PRO A 291 -10.34 -6.98 -20.06
CA PRO A 291 -11.32 -7.73 -19.31
C PRO A 291 -11.58 -7.09 -17.95
N CYS A 292 -12.85 -6.96 -17.60
CA CYS A 292 -13.28 -6.31 -16.37
C CYS A 292 -14.30 -7.15 -15.61
N VAL A 293 -14.29 -7.05 -14.28
CA VAL A 293 -15.49 -7.27 -13.45
C VAL A 293 -15.92 -5.95 -12.85
N ILE A 294 -17.22 -5.76 -12.75
CA ILE A 294 -17.82 -4.68 -11.97
C ILE A 294 -18.53 -5.31 -10.79
N VAL A 295 -18.22 -4.84 -9.59
CA VAL A 295 -18.94 -5.19 -8.36
C VAL A 295 -19.83 -4.04 -7.93
N GLY A 296 -21.07 -4.35 -7.53
CA GLY A 296 -22.05 -3.33 -7.13
C GLY A 296 -21.50 -2.43 -6.02
N GLU A 297 -21.15 -3.00 -4.88
CA GLU A 297 -20.55 -2.30 -3.74
C GLU A 297 -19.34 -3.06 -3.20
N ASP A 298 -18.19 -2.37 -3.12
CA ASP A 298 -16.95 -2.93 -2.59
C ASP A 298 -17.06 -3.39 -1.13
N SER A 299 -17.87 -2.73 -0.31
CA SER A 299 -18.00 -2.97 1.14
C SER A 299 -18.56 -4.34 1.50
N ASN A 300 -19.28 -4.98 0.58
CA ASN A 300 -19.99 -6.24 0.85
C ASN A 300 -19.13 -7.48 0.58
N LEU A 301 -17.88 -7.30 0.15
CA LEU A 301 -16.96 -8.39 -0.16
C LEU A 301 -16.22 -8.87 1.09
N SER A 302 -16.57 -10.07 1.57
CA SER A 302 -15.81 -10.77 2.61
C SER A 302 -14.37 -11.07 2.18
N GLU A 303 -13.47 -11.24 3.16
CA GLU A 303 -12.07 -11.62 2.93
C GLU A 303 -11.94 -12.90 2.10
N THR A 304 -12.72 -13.93 2.41
CA THR A 304 -12.69 -15.20 1.65
C THR A 304 -13.05 -15.03 0.17
N ILE A 305 -13.95 -14.08 -0.16
CA ILE A 305 -14.32 -13.80 -1.56
C ILE A 305 -13.18 -13.07 -2.27
N ARG A 306 -12.57 -12.08 -1.62
CA ARG A 306 -11.46 -11.30 -2.16
C ARG A 306 -10.25 -12.19 -2.44
N GLU A 307 -9.90 -13.06 -1.50
CA GLU A 307 -8.83 -14.05 -1.66
C GLU A 307 -9.12 -15.01 -2.82
N ARG A 308 -10.32 -15.60 -2.84
CA ARG A 308 -10.74 -16.54 -3.89
C ARG A 308 -10.74 -15.87 -5.26
N TYR A 309 -11.28 -14.65 -5.37
CA TYR A 309 -11.26 -13.85 -6.59
C TYR A 309 -9.84 -13.65 -7.10
N ARG A 310 -8.93 -13.15 -6.25
CA ARG A 310 -7.54 -12.86 -6.63
C ARG A 310 -6.80 -14.11 -7.08
N PHE A 311 -6.98 -15.23 -6.38
CA PHE A 311 -6.37 -16.51 -6.76
C PHE A 311 -6.86 -16.97 -8.14
N ILE A 312 -8.18 -16.93 -8.37
CA ILE A 312 -8.77 -17.35 -9.64
C ILE A 312 -8.37 -16.37 -10.75
N ARG A 313 -8.35 -15.06 -10.49
CA ARG A 313 -7.87 -14.05 -11.42
C ARG A 313 -6.44 -14.35 -11.86
N ASP A 314 -5.53 -14.59 -10.93
CA ASP A 314 -4.11 -14.84 -11.23
C ASP A 314 -3.90 -16.13 -12.02
N LEU A 315 -4.78 -17.12 -11.87
CA LEU A 315 -4.74 -18.37 -12.64
C LEU A 315 -5.37 -18.24 -14.04
N PHE A 316 -6.50 -17.55 -14.14
CA PHE A 316 -7.32 -17.51 -15.36
C PHE A 316 -7.02 -16.31 -16.25
N LEU A 317 -6.90 -15.12 -15.66
CA LEU A 317 -6.85 -13.84 -16.37
C LEU A 317 -6.17 -12.73 -15.53
N PRO A 318 -4.83 -12.76 -15.36
CA PRO A 318 -4.10 -11.81 -14.51
C PRO A 318 -4.28 -10.34 -14.89
N GLU A 319 -4.57 -10.05 -16.16
CA GLU A 319 -4.78 -8.70 -16.70
C GLU A 319 -6.17 -8.12 -16.39
N MET A 320 -7.07 -8.92 -15.79
CA MET A 320 -8.43 -8.51 -15.47
C MET A 320 -8.48 -7.41 -14.42
N LYS A 321 -9.32 -6.41 -14.68
CA LYS A 321 -9.53 -5.26 -13.80
C LYS A 321 -10.85 -5.37 -13.04
N ALA A 322 -10.83 -5.09 -11.75
CA ALA A 322 -12.04 -4.95 -10.96
C ALA A 322 -12.41 -3.48 -10.75
N TYR A 323 -13.69 -3.18 -10.97
CA TYR A 323 -14.29 -1.87 -10.75
C TYR A 323 -15.46 -2.00 -9.78
N THR A 324 -15.77 -0.91 -9.08
CA THR A 324 -17.08 -0.65 -8.48
C THR A 324 -17.64 0.63 -9.10
N CYS A 325 -18.79 1.13 -8.64
CA CYS A 325 -19.37 2.38 -9.18
C CYS A 325 -19.83 3.34 -8.09
N THR A 326 -19.75 4.65 -8.39
CA THR A 326 -20.34 5.70 -7.55
C THR A 326 -21.88 5.65 -7.60
N PRO A 327 -22.60 6.35 -6.71
CA PRO A 327 -24.07 6.44 -6.77
C PRO A 327 -24.61 6.97 -8.11
N GLU A 328 -23.81 7.71 -8.88
CA GLU A 328 -24.13 8.20 -10.22
C GLU A 328 -23.75 7.22 -11.35
N GLY A 329 -23.25 6.03 -11.01
CA GLY A 329 -22.86 4.97 -11.95
C GLY A 329 -21.48 5.12 -12.57
N THR A 330 -20.66 6.06 -12.10
CA THR A 330 -19.30 6.23 -12.63
C THR A 330 -18.41 5.11 -12.12
N LEU A 331 -17.74 4.37 -13.00
CA LEU A 331 -16.83 3.29 -12.62
C LEU A 331 -15.59 3.86 -11.93
N VAL A 332 -15.20 3.23 -10.82
CA VAL A 332 -13.98 3.49 -10.06
C VAL A 332 -13.29 2.16 -9.75
N THR A 333 -11.97 2.15 -9.64
CA THR A 333 -11.20 0.92 -9.34
C THR A 333 -11.67 0.32 -8.01
N SER A 334 -11.93 -0.99 -7.98
CA SER A 334 -12.28 -1.71 -6.75
C SER A 334 -11.06 -1.84 -5.85
N LYS A 335 -11.03 -1.10 -4.73
CA LYS A 335 -9.93 -1.17 -3.77
C LYS A 335 -9.83 -2.57 -3.16
N ASN A 336 -10.98 -3.19 -2.93
CA ASN A 336 -11.07 -4.50 -2.28
C ASN A 336 -10.66 -5.67 -3.17
N LEU A 337 -10.71 -5.54 -4.50
CA LEU A 337 -10.31 -6.60 -5.43
C LEU A 337 -8.96 -6.32 -6.11
N GLU A 338 -8.58 -5.06 -6.29
CA GLU A 338 -7.31 -4.69 -6.94
C GLU A 338 -6.15 -4.50 -5.96
N ASN A 339 -6.35 -3.96 -4.75
CA ASN A 339 -5.21 -3.68 -3.86
C ASN A 339 -4.60 -5.00 -3.35
N ARG A 340 -3.29 -5.20 -3.58
CA ARG A 340 -2.55 -6.37 -3.10
C ARG A 340 -1.74 -6.08 -1.84
N MET A 341 -1.29 -4.83 -1.69
CA MET A 341 -0.47 -4.38 -0.57
C MET A 341 -0.88 -2.99 -0.10
N ASN A 342 -0.91 -2.77 1.22
CA ASN A 342 -0.96 -1.45 1.83
C ASN A 342 0.40 -1.13 2.46
N LEU A 343 0.82 0.11 2.34
CA LEU A 343 1.98 0.69 2.99
C LEU A 343 1.52 1.98 3.67
N ILE A 344 1.49 2.00 4.99
CA ILE A 344 0.95 3.12 5.76
C ILE A 344 2.03 3.65 6.70
N ILE A 345 2.39 4.92 6.57
CA ILE A 345 3.19 5.62 7.59
C ILE A 345 2.23 6.20 8.60
N HIS A 346 2.15 5.58 9.79
CA HIS A 346 1.27 6.07 10.86
C HIS A 346 1.90 7.24 11.61
N ARG A 347 3.23 7.27 11.71
CA ARG A 347 3.97 8.36 12.33
C ARG A 347 5.42 8.39 11.87
N GLY A 348 5.99 9.60 11.82
CA GLY A 348 7.39 9.85 11.46
C GLY A 348 7.57 10.63 10.14
N ALA A 349 6.53 10.83 9.34
CA ALA A 349 6.62 11.57 8.08
C ALA A 349 6.85 13.09 8.29
N ASP A 350 6.29 13.64 9.36
CA ASP A 350 6.31 15.07 9.68
C ASP A 350 6.85 15.38 11.09
N GLN A 351 7.46 14.39 11.74
CA GLN A 351 8.13 14.54 13.02
C GLN A 351 9.41 13.69 13.10
N ILE A 352 10.39 14.19 13.86
CA ILE A 352 11.55 13.40 14.27
C ILE A 352 11.13 12.48 15.42
N GLY A 353 11.37 11.19 15.23
CA GLY A 353 11.07 10.13 16.18
C GLY A 353 9.60 9.70 16.24
N GLY A 354 9.34 8.64 17.00
CA GLY A 354 8.03 8.02 17.12
C GLY A 354 7.68 7.15 15.90
N CYS A 355 8.64 6.66 15.13
CA CYS A 355 8.37 6.00 13.85
C CYS A 355 7.45 4.78 14.00
N ILE A 356 6.45 4.71 13.12
CA ILE A 356 5.55 3.56 12.98
C ILE A 356 5.18 3.41 11.50
N THR A 357 5.68 2.34 10.89
CA THR A 357 5.39 1.99 9.49
C THR A 357 4.61 0.67 9.46
N GLU A 358 3.51 0.62 8.72
CA GLU A 358 2.74 -0.60 8.46
C GLU A 358 2.96 -1.06 7.01
N ILE A 359 3.16 -2.37 6.85
CA ILE A 359 3.10 -3.04 5.55
C ILE A 359 2.15 -4.22 5.71
N SER A 360 1.06 -4.21 4.94
CA SER A 360 0.04 -5.27 5.01
C SER A 360 -0.36 -5.76 3.63
N THR A 361 -0.74 -7.03 3.60
CA THR A 361 -1.42 -7.73 2.50
C THR A 361 -2.78 -8.18 3.00
N GLU A 362 -3.52 -8.93 2.19
CA GLU A 362 -4.83 -9.46 2.60
C GLU A 362 -4.81 -10.18 3.96
N ASN A 363 -3.84 -11.06 4.19
CA ASN A 363 -3.83 -11.94 5.36
C ASN A 363 -2.49 -11.93 6.12
N CYS A 364 -1.60 -10.98 5.82
CA CYS A 364 -0.36 -10.80 6.56
C CYS A 364 -0.06 -9.32 6.78
N LYS A 365 0.18 -8.93 8.02
CA LYS A 365 0.45 -7.53 8.40
C LYS A 365 1.66 -7.45 9.31
N ILE A 366 2.61 -6.58 8.98
CA ILE A 366 3.73 -6.24 9.86
C ILE A 366 3.75 -4.75 10.18
N LEU A 367 4.36 -4.46 11.32
CA LEU A 367 4.76 -3.11 11.70
C LEU A 367 6.30 -3.06 11.76
N ILE A 368 6.88 -1.98 11.27
CA ILE A 368 8.28 -1.63 11.48
C ILE A 368 8.30 -0.48 12.47
N ASP A 369 9.00 -0.73 13.58
CA ASP A 369 9.07 0.13 14.76
C ASP A 369 7.71 0.41 15.42
N PHE A 370 7.79 0.79 16.69
CA PHE A 370 6.66 1.23 17.51
C PHE A 370 7.17 2.22 18.57
N GLY A 371 7.64 3.36 18.07
CA GLY A 371 8.33 4.38 18.86
C GLY A 371 7.46 5.15 19.84
N SER A 372 8.06 5.92 20.75
CA SER A 372 7.43 7.00 21.52
C SER A 372 7.90 8.36 20.97
N ASN A 373 7.14 9.43 21.20
CA ASN A 373 7.58 10.77 20.84
C ASN A 373 8.87 11.17 21.58
N LEU A 374 9.75 11.90 20.91
CA LEU A 374 10.94 12.49 21.53
C LEU A 374 10.57 13.68 22.43
N PRO A 375 11.40 13.99 23.46
CA PRO A 375 11.23 15.21 24.25
C PRO A 375 11.19 16.48 23.37
N GLY A 376 10.22 17.34 23.62
CA GLY A 376 9.99 18.56 22.84
C GLY A 376 9.11 18.37 21.59
N CYS A 377 8.63 17.16 21.33
CA CYS A 377 7.59 16.94 20.32
C CYS A 377 6.28 17.63 20.76
N LYS A 378 5.66 18.37 19.83
CA LYS A 378 4.40 19.10 20.09
C LYS A 378 3.16 18.23 19.93
N LYS A 379 3.30 17.06 19.33
CA LYS A 379 2.22 16.10 19.13
C LYS A 379 2.03 15.27 20.40
N GLU A 380 0.77 14.97 20.71
CA GLU A 380 0.43 14.08 21.82
C GLU A 380 0.96 12.66 21.57
N GLU A 381 1.26 11.96 22.66
CA GLU A 381 1.63 10.54 22.58
C GLU A 381 0.40 9.68 22.31
N LEU A 382 0.59 8.54 21.65
CA LEU A 382 -0.50 7.61 21.36
C LEU A 382 -1.09 7.01 22.65
N THR A 383 -2.42 6.99 22.73
CA THR A 383 -3.14 6.27 23.79
C THR A 383 -3.07 4.76 23.58
N GLU A 384 -3.28 3.97 24.64
CA GLU A 384 -3.30 2.51 24.53
C GLU A 384 -4.36 2.01 23.52
N GLU A 385 -5.50 2.70 23.40
CA GLU A 385 -6.54 2.40 22.42
C GLU A 385 -6.08 2.68 20.99
N GLN A 386 -5.41 3.81 20.75
CA GLN A 386 -4.83 4.13 19.45
C GLN A 386 -3.74 3.12 19.05
N VAL A 387 -2.90 2.73 20.01
CA VAL A 387 -1.89 1.67 19.81
C VAL A 387 -2.55 0.36 19.39
N LYS A 388 -3.57 -0.10 20.12
CA LYS A 388 -4.32 -1.32 19.77
C LYS A 388 -5.00 -1.23 18.40
N SER A 389 -5.52 -0.06 18.05
CA SER A 389 -6.14 0.19 16.73
C SER A 389 -5.12 0.07 15.59
N ILE A 390 -3.94 0.68 15.73
CA ILE A 390 -2.87 0.58 14.73
C ILE A 390 -2.38 -0.86 14.59
N ILE A 391 -2.21 -1.58 15.71
CA ILE A 391 -1.79 -2.98 15.71
C ILE A 391 -2.83 -3.85 15.01
N GLY A 392 -4.10 -3.74 15.39
CA GLY A 392 -5.18 -4.54 14.84
C GLY A 392 -4.86 -6.04 14.85
N ASN A 393 -4.82 -6.65 13.65
CA ASN A 393 -4.49 -8.05 13.42
C ASN A 393 -3.04 -8.27 12.95
N ALA A 394 -2.09 -7.40 13.34
CA ALA A 394 -0.68 -7.55 12.98
C ALA A 394 -0.12 -8.92 13.40
N ASP A 395 0.65 -9.52 12.50
CA ASP A 395 1.39 -10.75 12.73
C ASP A 395 2.65 -10.51 13.58
N ALA A 396 3.34 -9.41 13.28
CA ALA A 396 4.62 -9.11 13.90
C ALA A 396 4.95 -7.61 13.90
N VAL A 397 5.74 -7.21 14.89
CA VAL A 397 6.46 -5.93 14.95
C VAL A 397 7.95 -6.20 14.83
N PHE A 398 8.64 -5.50 13.93
CA PHE A 398 10.10 -5.55 13.79
C PHE A 398 10.71 -4.23 14.20
N TYR A 399 11.59 -4.25 15.19
CA TYR A 399 12.30 -3.05 15.65
C TYR A 399 13.64 -2.92 14.93
N THR A 400 13.90 -1.77 14.32
CA THR A 400 15.18 -1.46 13.64
C THR A 400 16.33 -1.33 14.65
N HIS A 401 16.06 -0.73 15.80
CA HIS A 401 17.00 -0.56 16.92
C HIS A 401 16.27 -0.16 18.21
N TYR A 402 16.98 0.01 19.34
CA TYR A 402 16.38 0.16 20.68
C TYR A 402 16.15 1.60 21.19
N HIS A 403 16.34 2.64 20.38
CA HIS A 403 16.00 3.98 20.87
C HIS A 403 14.50 4.10 21.13
N SER A 404 14.12 4.96 22.08
CA SER A 404 12.73 5.06 22.55
C SER A 404 11.78 5.50 21.45
N ASP A 405 12.24 6.31 20.53
CA ASP A 405 11.54 6.74 19.33
C ASP A 405 11.35 5.67 18.25
N HIS A 406 11.85 4.45 18.49
CA HIS A 406 11.60 3.26 17.67
C HIS A 406 10.97 2.11 18.48
N VAL A 407 11.19 2.02 19.79
CA VAL A 407 10.67 0.90 20.62
C VAL A 407 9.79 1.33 21.79
N GLY A 408 9.63 2.63 22.04
CA GLY A 408 9.12 3.17 23.31
C GLY A 408 7.77 2.62 23.76
N LEU A 409 6.95 2.18 22.81
CA LEU A 409 5.60 1.66 23.05
C LEU A 409 5.52 0.11 22.99
N HIS A 410 6.64 -0.61 22.93
CA HIS A 410 6.71 -2.09 22.84
C HIS A 410 5.92 -2.86 23.92
N HIS A 411 5.77 -2.25 25.09
CA HIS A 411 5.06 -2.85 26.24
C HIS A 411 3.54 -2.80 26.12
N LEU A 412 3.02 -2.02 25.16
CA LEU A 412 1.59 -1.94 24.82
C LEU A 412 1.20 -2.93 23.72
N ILE A 413 2.17 -3.60 23.08
CA ILE A 413 1.91 -4.60 22.06
C ILE A 413 1.24 -5.84 22.70
N PRO A 414 0.08 -6.30 22.19
CA PRO A 414 -0.59 -7.50 22.66
C PRO A 414 0.32 -8.74 22.63
N THR A 415 0.14 -9.63 23.61
CA THR A 415 1.01 -10.80 23.80
C THR A 415 0.92 -11.84 22.68
N ASN A 416 -0.14 -11.80 21.87
CA ASN A 416 -0.33 -12.68 20.70
C ASN A 416 0.38 -12.17 19.44
N VAL A 417 0.92 -10.94 19.44
CA VAL A 417 1.66 -10.36 18.32
C VAL A 417 3.16 -10.58 18.56
N LEU A 418 3.84 -11.17 17.58
CA LEU A 418 5.29 -11.42 17.69
C LEU A 418 6.05 -10.10 17.64
N GLN A 419 7.11 -9.98 18.43
CA GLN A 419 7.99 -8.81 18.42
C GLN A 419 9.41 -9.27 18.15
N TYR A 420 10.08 -8.63 17.21
CA TYR A 420 11.43 -8.99 16.79
C TYR A 420 12.42 -7.85 16.97
N ILE A 421 13.60 -8.14 17.51
CA ILE A 421 14.68 -7.17 17.67
C ILE A 421 16.06 -7.84 17.54
N GLY A 422 17.12 -7.05 17.33
CA GLY A 422 18.49 -7.55 17.40
C GLY A 422 18.83 -8.17 18.77
N VAL A 423 19.64 -9.23 18.77
CA VAL A 423 20.02 -9.95 20.00
C VAL A 423 20.79 -9.07 21.00
N GLY A 424 21.70 -8.24 20.48
CA GLY A 424 22.46 -7.29 21.28
C GLY A 424 21.58 -6.15 21.77
N ALA A 425 20.67 -5.68 20.91
CA ALA A 425 19.68 -4.66 21.25
C ALA A 425 18.78 -5.10 22.42
N LYS A 426 18.27 -6.34 22.40
CA LYS A 426 17.49 -6.94 23.48
C LYS A 426 18.23 -6.92 24.82
N GLU A 427 19.49 -7.36 24.86
CA GLU A 427 20.29 -7.38 26.09
C GLU A 427 20.59 -5.96 26.63
N VAL A 428 20.83 -4.98 25.75
CA VAL A 428 21.01 -3.58 26.16
C VAL A 428 19.73 -3.01 26.77
N MET A 429 18.56 -3.31 26.18
CA MET A 429 17.28 -2.90 26.72
C MET A 429 17.03 -3.48 28.12
N LEU A 430 17.32 -4.77 28.33
CA LEU A 430 17.23 -5.39 29.65
C LEU A 430 18.16 -4.72 30.66
N CYS A 431 19.41 -4.41 30.28
CA CYS A 431 20.32 -3.66 31.15
C CYS A 431 19.74 -2.30 31.56
N LYS A 432 19.12 -1.57 30.61
CA LYS A 432 18.48 -0.27 30.86
C LYS A 432 17.34 -0.40 31.87
N TYR A 433 16.37 -1.28 31.62
CA TYR A 433 15.20 -1.38 32.47
C TYR A 433 15.50 -2.02 33.83
N ASP A 434 16.46 -2.95 33.91
CA ASP A 434 16.95 -3.47 35.19
C ASP A 434 17.51 -2.36 36.08
N ALA A 435 18.29 -1.44 35.51
CA ALA A 435 18.83 -0.30 36.26
C ALA A 435 17.72 0.66 36.69
N LEU A 436 16.67 0.82 35.89
CA LEU A 436 15.53 1.68 36.20
C LEU A 436 14.56 1.07 37.24
N ARG A 437 14.58 -0.25 37.49
CA ARG A 437 13.76 -0.89 38.54
C ARG A 437 13.95 -0.26 39.93
N GLY A 438 15.11 0.32 40.20
CA GLY A 438 15.36 1.04 41.46
C GLY A 438 14.61 2.37 41.60
N HIS A 439 13.97 2.84 40.52
CA HIS A 439 13.37 4.17 40.41
C HIS A 439 11.90 4.17 39.97
N GLY A 440 11.31 3.01 39.68
CA GLY A 440 9.92 2.88 39.26
C GLY A 440 9.53 1.45 38.89
N ASP A 441 8.24 1.23 38.63
CA ASP A 441 7.74 -0.04 38.12
C ASP A 441 7.89 -0.10 36.59
N TYR A 442 8.78 -0.99 36.14
CA TYR A 442 9.06 -1.26 34.73
C TYR A 442 8.82 -2.74 34.36
N SER A 443 8.03 -3.45 35.17
CA SER A 443 7.73 -4.87 34.99
C SER A 443 7.16 -5.17 33.59
N LYS A 444 6.16 -4.42 33.14
CA LYS A 444 5.54 -4.58 31.81
C LYS A 444 6.54 -4.44 30.65
N GLN A 445 7.45 -3.48 30.71
CA GLN A 445 8.49 -3.28 29.70
C GLN A 445 9.43 -4.48 29.67
N ILE A 446 9.89 -4.94 30.83
CA ILE A 446 10.82 -6.07 30.91
C ILE A 446 10.17 -7.36 30.42
N GLU A 447 8.95 -7.66 30.87
CA GLU A 447 8.20 -8.83 30.40
C GLU A 447 7.99 -8.79 28.87
N ALA A 448 7.69 -7.62 28.30
CA ALA A 448 7.57 -7.46 26.86
C ALA A 448 8.90 -7.72 26.13
N ILE A 449 10.02 -7.19 26.64
CA ILE A 449 11.36 -7.42 26.08
C ILE A 449 11.74 -8.90 26.15
N GLU A 450 11.48 -9.56 27.28
CA GLU A 450 11.80 -10.98 27.48
C GLU A 450 11.09 -11.85 26.43
N ARG A 451 9.85 -11.50 26.06
CA ARG A 451 9.07 -12.18 25.01
C ARG A 451 9.51 -11.86 23.58
N MET A 452 10.34 -10.84 23.34
CA MET A 452 10.78 -10.51 21.98
C MET A 452 11.64 -11.64 21.40
N GLU A 453 11.33 -12.05 20.18
CA GLU A 453 12.17 -12.91 19.37
C GLU A 453 13.37 -12.14 18.83
N THR A 454 14.44 -12.86 18.48
CA THR A 454 15.65 -12.24 17.92
C THR A 454 15.85 -12.61 16.46
N TYR A 455 16.22 -11.62 15.64
CA TYR A 455 16.66 -11.85 14.26
C TYR A 455 18.19 -11.77 14.14
N CYS A 456 18.71 -12.28 13.03
CA CYS A 456 20.14 -12.22 12.71
C CYS A 456 20.34 -11.52 11.37
N ALA A 457 21.40 -10.71 11.27
CA ALA A 457 21.81 -10.07 10.02
C ALA A 457 21.84 -11.04 8.83
N ALA A 458 21.34 -10.59 7.69
CA ALA A 458 21.27 -11.30 6.41
C ALA A 458 20.52 -12.64 6.44
N LYS A 459 19.69 -12.91 7.45
CA LYS A 459 18.79 -14.07 7.48
C LYS A 459 17.36 -13.63 7.16
N ARG A 460 16.85 -14.11 6.04
CA ARG A 460 15.47 -13.89 5.60
C ARG A 460 14.48 -14.59 6.53
N ILE A 461 13.43 -13.88 6.92
CA ILE A 461 12.36 -14.36 7.79
C ILE A 461 11.06 -14.36 6.99
N ASP A 462 10.36 -15.49 6.97
CA ASP A 462 8.98 -15.59 6.49
C ASP A 462 8.02 -15.28 7.64
N VAL A 463 7.34 -14.15 7.57
CA VAL A 463 6.49 -13.64 8.65
C VAL A 463 5.34 -14.61 8.90
N SER A 464 5.23 -15.10 10.13
CA SER A 464 4.23 -16.10 10.54
C SER A 464 4.20 -17.36 9.66
N LYS A 465 5.23 -17.62 8.86
CA LYS A 465 5.30 -18.73 7.87
C LYS A 465 4.15 -18.71 6.85
N LYS A 466 3.66 -17.52 6.50
CA LYS A 466 2.52 -17.35 5.57
C LYS A 466 2.96 -17.28 4.11
N GLY A 467 4.25 -17.10 3.82
CA GLY A 467 4.77 -16.97 2.47
C GLY A 467 4.35 -15.66 1.77
N LYS A 468 4.00 -14.64 2.55
CA LYS A 468 3.41 -13.38 2.06
C LYS A 468 4.35 -12.19 2.19
N ILE A 469 4.91 -12.01 3.38
CA ILE A 469 5.87 -10.94 3.69
C ILE A 469 7.16 -11.60 4.16
N PHE A 470 8.27 -11.22 3.54
CA PHE A 470 9.59 -11.65 3.95
C PHE A 470 10.41 -10.45 4.41
N VAL A 471 11.06 -10.56 5.57
CA VAL A 471 11.90 -9.50 6.14
C VAL A 471 13.35 -10.00 6.23
N THR A 472 14.28 -9.26 5.66
CA THR A 472 15.72 -9.54 5.74
C THR A 472 16.45 -8.36 6.38
N PRO A 473 17.02 -8.52 7.59
CA PRO A 473 17.71 -7.45 8.30
C PRO A 473 19.15 -7.28 7.81
N TYR A 474 19.59 -6.05 7.60
CA TYR A 474 20.97 -5.69 7.25
C TYR A 474 21.54 -4.70 8.26
N PHE A 475 22.66 -5.08 8.87
CA PHE A 475 23.30 -4.31 9.94
C PHE A 475 23.82 -2.96 9.43
N VAL A 476 23.61 -1.90 10.21
CA VAL A 476 24.08 -0.53 9.90
C VAL A 476 24.77 0.13 11.08
N SER A 477 25.57 1.16 10.78
CA SER A 477 26.09 2.05 11.82
C SER A 477 24.98 2.99 12.27
N HIS A 478 24.81 3.14 13.57
CA HIS A 478 23.95 4.15 14.19
C HIS A 478 24.48 4.43 15.62
N SER A 479 23.88 5.37 16.34
CA SER A 479 24.18 5.62 17.77
C SER A 479 23.55 4.59 18.71
N ALA A 480 22.73 3.66 18.19
CA ALA A 480 22.37 2.43 18.87
C ALA A 480 23.16 1.25 18.31
N PHE A 481 23.73 0.44 19.20
CA PHE A 481 24.31 -0.85 18.85
C PHE A 481 23.24 -1.79 18.28
N ASP A 482 23.62 -2.67 17.35
CA ASP A 482 22.72 -3.68 16.80
C ASP A 482 21.49 -3.06 16.10
N ALA A 483 21.76 -2.04 15.26
CA ALA A 483 20.80 -1.35 14.41
C ALA A 483 20.75 -1.94 12.99
N TYR A 484 19.57 -1.89 12.35
CA TYR A 484 19.30 -2.59 11.10
C TYR A 484 18.43 -1.80 10.12
N MET A 485 18.75 -1.94 8.83
CA MET A 485 17.82 -1.74 7.72
C MET A 485 17.04 -3.05 7.48
N PHE A 486 15.82 -2.96 6.95
CA PHE A 486 15.03 -4.11 6.55
C PHE A 486 14.76 -4.09 5.04
N LEU A 487 15.20 -5.13 4.34
CA LEU A 487 14.69 -5.43 3.00
C LEU A 487 13.42 -6.27 3.15
N ILE A 488 12.32 -5.75 2.65
CA ILE A 488 10.99 -6.33 2.77
C ILE A 488 10.52 -6.73 1.39
N GLU A 489 10.17 -8.01 1.22
CA GLU A 489 9.65 -8.55 -0.03
C GLU A 489 8.21 -8.98 0.17
N CYS A 490 7.30 -8.40 -0.62
CA CYS A 490 5.86 -8.54 -0.44
C CYS A 490 5.14 -8.34 -1.78
N GLU A 491 4.23 -9.24 -2.16
CA GLU A 491 3.42 -9.13 -3.40
C GLU A 491 4.25 -8.81 -4.67
N GLY A 492 5.44 -9.40 -4.77
CA GLY A 492 6.38 -9.19 -5.90
C GLY A 492 7.12 -7.85 -5.87
N LYS A 493 6.97 -7.05 -4.81
CA LYS A 493 7.68 -5.77 -4.60
C LYS A 493 8.85 -5.93 -3.63
N LYS A 494 9.88 -5.12 -3.83
CA LYS A 494 10.99 -4.91 -2.89
C LYS A 494 10.92 -3.53 -2.25
N ILE A 495 10.86 -3.49 -0.93
CA ILE A 495 10.84 -2.27 -0.13
C ILE A 495 12.08 -2.27 0.76
N LEU A 496 12.90 -1.21 0.72
CA LEU A 496 13.97 -1.03 1.69
C LEU A 496 13.51 -0.01 2.74
N HIS A 497 13.42 -0.44 4.00
CA HIS A 497 13.23 0.45 5.15
C HIS A 497 14.58 0.68 5.83
N THR A 498 15.09 1.90 5.85
CA THR A 498 16.43 2.16 6.38
C THR A 498 16.50 2.07 7.90
N GLY A 499 15.39 2.39 8.58
CA GLY A 499 15.49 2.84 9.97
C GLY A 499 16.46 4.02 10.07
N ASP A 500 17.13 4.13 11.21
CA ASP A 500 18.15 5.15 11.41
C ASP A 500 19.54 4.58 11.14
N PHE A 501 20.37 5.35 10.45
CA PHE A 501 21.69 4.92 10.04
C PHE A 501 22.66 6.09 9.86
N ARG A 502 23.96 5.79 9.80
CA ARG A 502 25.00 6.75 9.44
C ARG A 502 26.16 6.09 8.70
N ARG A 503 27.01 6.92 8.09
CA ARG A 503 28.24 6.46 7.40
C ARG A 503 29.51 6.72 8.21
N HIS A 504 29.52 7.72 9.08
CA HIS A 504 30.71 8.25 9.76
C HIS A 504 31.07 7.54 11.09
N GLY A 505 30.39 6.45 11.44
CA GLY A 505 30.81 5.53 12.51
C GLY A 505 31.85 4.48 12.02
N TYR A 506 32.45 3.72 12.94
CA TYR A 506 33.55 2.79 12.61
C TYR A 506 33.12 1.66 11.63
N ILE A 507 31.85 1.28 11.70
CA ILE A 507 31.24 0.22 10.88
C ILE A 507 30.53 0.75 9.62
N GLY A 508 30.42 2.08 9.45
CA GLY A 508 29.63 2.69 8.37
C GLY A 508 30.17 2.43 6.95
N LYS A 509 31.47 2.11 6.81
CA LYS A 509 32.08 1.72 5.52
C LYS A 509 31.44 0.49 4.86
N GLY A 510 30.71 -0.33 5.62
CA GLY A 510 30.02 -1.53 5.13
C GLY A 510 28.68 -1.25 4.42
N LEU A 511 28.14 -0.04 4.51
CA LEU A 511 26.80 0.31 4.01
C LEU A 511 26.63 0.03 2.52
N PHE A 512 27.35 0.75 1.65
CA PHE A 512 27.19 0.60 0.19
C PHE A 512 27.59 -0.76 -0.37
N PRO A 513 28.69 -1.41 0.10
CA PRO A 513 28.96 -2.79 -0.29
C PRO A 513 27.80 -3.74 0.03
N THR A 514 27.13 -3.55 1.16
CA THR A 514 25.97 -4.36 1.56
C THR A 514 24.76 -4.09 0.66
N LEU A 515 24.43 -2.82 0.40
CA LEU A 515 23.33 -2.43 -0.47
C LEU A 515 23.51 -2.98 -1.89
N LYS A 516 24.70 -2.76 -2.49
CA LYS A 516 24.99 -3.22 -3.86
C LYS A 516 24.96 -4.74 -4.01
N LYS A 517 25.48 -5.47 -3.01
CA LYS A 517 25.61 -6.93 -3.09
C LYS A 517 24.31 -7.66 -2.75
N ASN A 518 23.56 -7.18 -1.75
CA ASN A 518 22.47 -7.96 -1.14
C ASN A 518 21.08 -7.32 -1.28
N VAL A 519 21.00 -6.03 -1.62
CA VAL A 519 19.71 -5.33 -1.81
C VAL A 519 19.44 -5.11 -3.31
N GLY A 520 20.36 -4.43 -4.00
CA GLY A 520 20.20 -4.05 -5.41
C GLY A 520 19.11 -2.99 -5.59
N GLU A 521 18.42 -3.04 -6.73
CA GLU A 521 17.29 -2.16 -7.02
C GLU A 521 16.05 -2.51 -6.18
N VAL A 522 15.30 -1.48 -5.79
CA VAL A 522 14.04 -1.60 -5.03
C VAL A 522 12.90 -0.88 -5.72
N ASP A 523 11.67 -1.23 -5.35
CA ASP A 523 10.48 -0.52 -5.82
C ASP A 523 10.24 0.73 -4.98
N ILE A 524 10.31 0.61 -3.64
CA ILE A 524 10.10 1.71 -2.69
C ILE A 524 11.27 1.79 -1.72
N LEU A 525 11.73 3.01 -1.44
CA LEU A 525 12.67 3.31 -0.37
C LEU A 525 11.97 4.10 0.74
N ILE A 526 11.92 3.55 1.95
CA ILE A 526 11.49 4.27 3.16
C ILE A 526 12.75 4.65 3.92
N THR A 527 13.02 5.95 4.07
CA THR A 527 14.32 6.41 4.58
C THR A 527 14.21 7.56 5.57
N GLU A 528 15.10 7.59 6.56
CA GLU A 528 15.18 8.70 7.51
C GLU A 528 15.56 10.04 6.83
N GLY A 529 15.27 11.15 7.49
CA GLY A 529 15.53 12.51 7.00
C GLY A 529 16.00 13.50 8.07
N THR A 530 16.50 13.02 9.22
CA THR A 530 16.81 13.84 10.40
C THR A 530 17.73 15.03 10.11
N MET A 531 18.75 14.82 9.28
CA MET A 531 19.77 15.83 8.99
C MET A 531 19.35 16.83 7.89
N LEU A 532 18.18 16.68 7.27
CA LEU A 532 17.67 17.62 6.26
C LEU A 532 17.50 19.03 6.84
N GLY A 533 16.91 19.13 8.04
CA GLY A 533 16.76 20.40 8.77
C GLY A 533 18.03 20.89 9.46
N ARG A 534 19.13 20.14 9.36
CA ARG A 534 20.41 20.38 10.08
C ARG A 534 21.64 20.25 9.17
N SER A 535 21.47 20.52 7.88
CA SER A 535 22.51 20.34 6.85
C SER A 535 23.79 21.14 7.08
N GLN A 536 23.74 22.17 7.93
CA GLN A 536 24.87 22.98 8.38
C GLN A 536 25.76 22.31 9.45
N GLU A 537 25.31 21.23 10.09
CA GLU A 537 26.11 20.55 11.11
C GLU A 537 27.31 19.84 10.47
N CYS A 538 28.52 20.12 10.98
CA CYS A 538 29.74 19.47 10.50
C CYS A 538 29.78 18.01 10.96
N VAL A 539 29.79 17.09 10.00
CA VAL A 539 29.89 15.65 10.24
C VAL A 539 31.36 15.22 10.17
N ILE A 540 31.89 14.81 11.31
CA ILE A 540 33.23 14.24 11.44
C ILE A 540 33.15 12.75 11.81
N SER A 541 34.20 12.00 11.49
CA SER A 541 34.30 10.58 11.80
C SER A 541 34.63 10.34 13.28
N GLU A 542 34.23 9.17 13.79
CA GLU A 542 34.61 8.75 15.15
C GLU A 542 36.14 8.67 15.35
N SER A 543 36.90 8.43 14.27
CA SER A 543 38.37 8.47 14.32
C SER A 543 38.92 9.88 14.53
N GLU A 544 38.27 10.91 13.98
CA GLU A 544 38.65 12.31 14.21
C GLU A 544 38.28 12.75 15.62
N ILE A 545 37.09 12.37 16.09
CA ILE A 545 36.69 12.56 17.49
C ILE A 545 37.74 11.95 18.42
N GLN A 546 38.19 10.72 18.16
CA GLN A 546 39.25 10.09 18.95
C GLN A 546 40.50 10.96 19.08
N LYS A 547 40.95 11.63 18.01
CA LYS A 547 42.12 12.53 18.06
C LYS A 547 41.87 13.72 18.99
N ASN A 548 40.67 14.29 18.93
CA ASN A 548 40.27 15.41 19.78
C ASN A 548 40.19 14.99 21.26
N ILE A 549 39.63 13.81 21.55
CA ILE A 549 39.58 13.26 22.92
C ILE A 549 40.99 12.96 23.45
N ILE A 550 41.91 12.45 22.61
CA ILE A 550 43.31 12.22 23.01
C ILE A 550 43.99 13.54 23.42
N LYS A 551 43.74 14.62 22.67
CA LYS A 551 44.27 15.95 23.01
C LYS A 551 43.74 16.39 24.38
N ALA A 552 42.42 16.32 24.59
CA ALA A 552 41.78 16.66 25.86
C ALA A 552 42.35 15.85 27.04
N LEU A 553 42.55 14.54 26.88
CA LEU A 553 43.06 13.66 27.95
C LEU A 553 44.56 13.84 28.26
N ARG A 554 45.32 14.44 27.35
CA ARG A 554 46.72 14.85 27.60
C ARG A 554 46.78 16.17 28.38
N GLU A 555 45.86 17.09 28.10
CA GLU A 555 45.78 18.39 28.74
C GLU A 555 45.09 18.35 30.11
N HIS A 556 44.15 17.41 30.30
CA HIS A 556 43.31 17.34 31.50
C HIS A 556 43.35 15.96 32.14
N LYS A 557 43.55 15.95 33.46
CA LYS A 557 43.69 14.73 34.25
C LYS A 557 42.35 14.05 34.59
N TYR A 558 41.33 14.84 34.90
CA TYR A 558 40.00 14.35 35.26
C TYR A 558 38.98 14.80 34.22
N VAL A 559 38.48 13.87 33.43
CA VAL A 559 37.51 14.14 32.38
C VAL A 559 36.23 13.36 32.64
N PHE A 560 35.10 14.05 32.62
CA PHE A 560 33.78 13.44 32.58
C PHE A 560 33.22 13.63 31.17
N ALA A 561 32.57 12.62 30.62
CA ALA A 561 32.01 12.67 29.27
C ALA A 561 30.51 12.44 29.31
N LEU A 562 29.70 13.46 29.06
CA LEU A 562 28.26 13.32 28.92
C LEU A 562 27.95 12.85 27.50
N CYS A 563 27.56 11.59 27.34
CA CYS A 563 27.23 10.97 26.05
C CYS A 563 26.06 9.99 26.19
N SER A 564 25.55 9.49 25.06
CA SER A 564 24.67 8.31 25.11
C SER A 564 25.42 7.12 25.72
N SER A 565 24.84 6.48 26.72
CA SER A 565 25.41 5.30 27.38
C SER A 565 25.36 4.05 26.50
N THR A 566 24.69 4.15 25.36
CA THR A 566 24.41 3.04 24.45
C THR A 566 25.00 3.26 23.05
N ASP A 567 25.80 4.30 22.85
CA ASP A 567 26.56 4.51 21.61
C ASP A 567 27.88 3.74 21.64
N LEU A 568 27.88 2.57 20.98
CA LEU A 568 29.04 1.68 20.89
C LEU A 568 30.27 2.39 20.37
N ASP A 569 30.13 3.14 19.26
CA ASP A 569 31.27 3.75 18.59
C ASP A 569 31.86 4.84 19.47
N ARG A 570 31.02 5.69 20.09
CA ARG A 570 31.49 6.78 20.95
C ARG A 570 32.20 6.25 22.20
N LEU A 571 31.66 5.21 22.83
CA LEU A 571 32.29 4.59 24.00
C LEU A 571 33.60 3.89 23.62
N ALA A 572 33.68 3.26 22.44
CA ALA A 572 34.92 2.71 21.91
C ALA A 572 35.96 3.81 21.64
N THR A 573 35.53 4.96 21.11
CA THR A 573 36.37 6.14 20.92
C THR A 573 37.00 6.61 22.24
N PHE A 574 36.20 6.77 23.30
CA PHE A 574 36.70 7.16 24.63
C PHE A 574 37.63 6.13 25.24
N HIS A 575 37.24 4.86 25.21
CA HIS A 575 38.06 3.77 25.74
C HIS A 575 39.43 3.67 25.05
N ALA A 576 39.45 3.77 23.72
CA ALA A 576 40.68 3.72 22.95
C ALA A 576 41.53 4.99 23.13
N ALA A 577 40.92 6.16 23.35
CA ALA A 577 41.64 7.37 23.72
C ALA A 577 42.33 7.22 25.09
N CYS A 578 41.63 6.68 26.10
CA CYS A 578 42.19 6.36 27.41
C CYS A 578 43.39 5.42 27.32
N LYS A 579 43.28 4.33 26.55
CA LYS A 579 44.41 3.40 26.30
C LYS A 579 45.63 4.12 25.72
N LYS A 580 45.43 5.05 24.79
CA LYS A 580 46.53 5.80 24.14
C LYS A 580 47.17 6.85 25.04
N THR A 581 46.45 7.39 26.03
CA THR A 581 46.96 8.42 26.95
C THR A 581 47.37 7.90 28.31
N GLY A 582 47.12 6.62 28.60
CA GLY A 582 47.35 6.02 29.92
C GLY A 582 46.32 6.45 30.98
N ARG A 583 45.21 7.09 30.57
CA ARG A 583 44.11 7.44 31.48
C ARG A 583 43.25 6.22 31.76
N ILE A 584 42.67 6.16 32.95
CA ILE A 584 41.72 5.10 33.31
C ILE A 584 40.39 5.36 32.61
N PHE A 585 39.87 4.38 31.87
CA PHE A 585 38.49 4.41 31.39
C PHE A 585 37.58 3.91 32.51
N LEU A 586 36.92 4.85 33.19
CA LEU A 586 36.19 4.63 34.43
C LEU A 586 34.69 4.54 34.17
N VAL A 587 34.03 3.52 34.68
CA VAL A 587 32.58 3.30 34.45
C VAL A 587 31.89 2.84 35.74
N ASP A 588 30.60 3.11 35.87
CA ASP A 588 29.77 2.49 36.91
C ASP A 588 29.26 1.10 36.50
N GLU A 589 28.51 0.45 37.41
CA GLU A 589 27.96 -0.89 37.19
C GLU A 589 27.07 -0.98 35.94
N TYR A 590 26.19 0.00 35.73
CA TYR A 590 25.27 -0.01 34.59
C TYR A 590 26.04 0.08 33.27
N GLN A 591 26.94 1.07 33.16
CA GLN A 591 27.74 1.23 31.96
C GLN A 591 28.63 0.01 31.71
N ASN A 592 29.20 -0.58 32.77
CA ASN A 592 29.98 -1.82 32.66
C ASN A 592 29.16 -3.00 32.10
N ARG A 593 27.91 -3.17 32.54
CA ARG A 593 27.00 -4.19 31.99
C ARG A 593 26.76 -3.98 30.50
N VAL A 594 26.50 -2.75 30.06
CA VAL A 594 26.32 -2.43 28.64
C VAL A 594 27.59 -2.72 27.83
N LEU A 595 28.77 -2.32 28.33
CA LEU A 595 30.05 -2.60 27.67
C LEU A 595 30.35 -4.11 27.58
N ASN A 596 29.92 -4.91 28.55
CA ASN A 596 30.04 -6.37 28.48
C ASN A 596 29.18 -6.96 27.33
N VAL A 597 27.95 -6.45 27.14
CA VAL A 597 27.11 -6.83 26.00
C VAL A 597 27.80 -6.47 24.68
N PHE A 598 28.34 -5.26 24.58
CA PHE A 598 29.09 -4.83 23.40
C PHE A 598 30.32 -5.71 23.14
N THR A 599 31.10 -6.00 24.18
CA THR A 599 32.27 -6.88 24.09
C THR A 599 31.88 -8.28 23.60
N LYS A 600 30.80 -8.84 24.13
CA LYS A 600 30.28 -10.17 23.77
C LYS A 600 29.96 -10.28 22.28
N TYR A 601 29.33 -9.27 21.69
CA TYR A 601 28.81 -9.34 20.32
C TYR A 601 29.68 -8.65 19.26
N ALA A 602 30.38 -7.57 19.61
CA ALA A 602 31.23 -6.79 18.71
C ALA A 602 32.72 -7.03 18.93
N GLY A 603 33.14 -7.43 20.13
CA GLY A 603 34.54 -7.67 20.46
C GLY A 603 35.18 -8.78 19.63
N CYS A 604 34.42 -9.80 19.21
CA CYS A 604 34.92 -10.85 18.32
C CYS A 604 35.22 -10.35 16.89
N LYS A 605 34.69 -9.18 16.50
CA LYS A 605 34.88 -8.58 15.18
C LYS A 605 36.07 -7.61 15.16
N SER A 606 36.43 -7.00 16.30
CA SER A 606 37.52 -6.04 16.42
C SER A 606 37.92 -5.80 17.87
N ASP A 607 39.23 -5.71 18.13
CA ASP A 607 39.80 -5.35 19.43
C ASP A 607 39.39 -3.95 19.91
N LEU A 608 38.93 -3.08 19.00
CA LEU A 608 38.39 -1.77 19.34
C LEU A 608 37.20 -1.87 20.30
N PHE A 609 36.39 -2.93 20.15
CA PHE A 609 35.18 -3.17 20.94
C PHE A 609 35.41 -4.15 22.10
N GLN A 610 36.67 -4.48 22.41
CA GLN A 610 37.05 -5.27 23.59
C GLN A 610 37.25 -4.33 24.78
N PHE A 611 36.19 -4.12 25.57
CA PHE A 611 36.20 -3.16 26.67
C PHE A 611 36.78 -3.76 27.96
N ASN A 612 37.88 -3.19 28.46
CA ASN A 612 38.48 -3.53 29.76
C ASN A 612 38.38 -2.31 30.68
N ALA A 613 37.15 -1.90 31.00
CA ALA A 613 36.89 -0.71 31.78
C ALA A 613 37.17 -0.93 33.27
N PHE A 614 37.61 0.12 33.97
CA PHE A 614 37.73 0.09 35.42
C PHE A 614 36.36 0.37 36.03
N LYS A 615 35.81 -0.62 36.73
CA LYS A 615 34.51 -0.52 37.38
C LYS A 615 34.59 0.22 38.72
N LEU A 616 33.91 1.34 38.81
CA LEU A 616 33.82 2.17 40.02
C LEU A 616 32.83 1.54 41.01
N ILE A 617 33.35 0.98 42.11
CA ILE A 617 32.51 0.48 43.22
C ILE A 617 32.22 1.62 44.21
N ASN A 618 33.27 2.31 44.68
CA ASN A 618 33.14 3.44 45.59
C ASN A 618 34.28 4.43 45.35
N TYR A 619 33.93 5.67 45.01
CA TYR A 619 34.87 6.73 44.67
C TYR A 619 35.63 7.30 45.89
N ARG A 620 35.26 6.90 47.12
CA ARG A 620 35.89 7.32 48.39
C ARG A 620 36.92 6.32 48.92
N THR A 621 36.93 5.08 48.42
CA THR A 621 37.86 4.04 48.90
C THR A 621 39.30 4.48 48.65
N VAL A 622 40.15 4.43 49.68
CA VAL A 622 41.53 4.98 49.65
C VAL A 622 42.35 4.46 48.46
N ASN A 623 42.33 3.16 48.20
CA ASN A 623 43.08 2.57 47.08
C ASN A 623 42.54 3.02 45.72
N VAL A 624 41.22 3.16 45.57
CA VAL A 624 40.58 3.66 44.34
C VAL A 624 40.96 5.13 44.14
N ARG A 625 40.82 5.94 45.19
CA ARG A 625 41.18 7.36 45.17
C ARG A 625 42.64 7.56 44.77
N ASN A 626 43.58 6.87 45.44
CA ASN A 626 45.00 6.97 45.16
C ASN A 626 45.33 6.59 43.71
N LYS A 627 44.68 5.54 43.19
CA LYS A 627 44.88 5.10 41.80
C LYS A 627 44.34 6.14 40.80
N LEU A 628 43.09 6.58 40.98
CA LEU A 628 42.46 7.57 40.10
C LEU A 628 43.17 8.93 40.16
N GLN A 629 43.66 9.36 41.33
CA GLN A 629 44.47 10.58 41.46
C GLN A 629 45.89 10.44 40.90
N LYS A 630 46.46 9.24 40.83
CA LYS A 630 47.77 9.04 40.22
C LYS A 630 47.69 9.01 38.69
N GLU A 631 46.72 8.27 38.15
CA GLU A 631 46.65 7.96 36.71
C GLU A 631 45.72 8.92 35.94
N GLY A 632 44.76 9.56 36.61
CA GLY A 632 43.68 10.32 35.96
C GLY A 632 42.68 9.40 35.26
N PHE A 633 41.56 9.97 34.78
CA PHE A 633 40.49 9.18 34.18
C PHE A 633 39.64 9.95 33.16
N LEU A 634 38.96 9.18 32.31
CA LEU A 634 37.75 9.60 31.61
C LEU A 634 36.58 8.74 32.11
N MET A 635 35.52 9.38 32.59
CA MET A 635 34.29 8.71 33.02
C MET A 635 33.09 9.12 32.15
N PRO A 636 32.51 8.20 31.35
CA PRO A 636 31.20 8.42 30.75
C PRO A 636 30.14 8.60 31.83
N ILE A 637 29.34 9.65 31.73
CA ILE A 637 28.26 9.99 32.66
C ILE A 637 26.95 10.16 31.90
N ARG A 638 25.83 10.08 32.65
CA ARG A 638 24.46 10.25 32.14
C ARG A 638 23.83 11.50 32.73
N MET A 639 22.72 11.96 32.15
CA MET A 639 21.95 13.10 32.67
C MET A 639 21.59 12.95 34.15
N SER A 640 21.26 11.73 34.60
CA SER A 640 20.96 11.43 36.00
C SER A 640 22.18 11.37 36.94
N SER A 641 23.40 11.56 36.45
CA SER A 641 24.64 11.37 37.24
C SER A 641 24.99 12.56 38.15
N GLY A 642 24.13 13.57 38.27
CA GLY A 642 24.42 14.81 39.00
C GLY A 642 24.90 14.62 40.45
N TYR A 643 24.29 13.69 41.21
CA TYR A 643 24.70 13.42 42.60
C TYR A 643 26.09 12.76 42.70
N LEU A 644 26.33 11.74 41.88
CA LEU A 644 27.64 11.07 41.80
C LEU A 644 28.73 12.05 41.38
N LEU A 645 28.42 12.87 40.37
CA LEU A 645 29.33 13.87 39.83
C LEU A 645 29.74 14.90 40.89
N LYS A 646 28.79 15.48 41.64
CA LYS A 646 29.10 16.41 42.75
C LYS A 646 30.07 15.79 43.75
N GLY A 647 29.78 14.58 44.23
CA GLY A 647 30.64 13.90 45.20
C GLY A 647 32.04 13.56 44.65
N MET A 648 32.17 13.25 43.36
CA MET A 648 33.46 13.01 42.74
C MET A 648 34.25 14.30 42.53
N LEU A 649 33.60 15.40 42.13
CA LEU A 649 34.24 16.71 42.00
C LEU A 649 34.81 17.22 43.34
N ASP A 650 34.19 16.88 44.47
CA ASP A 650 34.71 17.23 45.80
C ASP A 650 35.99 16.46 46.17
N ILE A 651 36.20 15.25 45.61
CA ILE A 651 37.34 14.38 45.96
C ILE A 651 38.49 14.50 44.96
N TYR A 652 38.17 14.60 43.67
CA TYR A 652 39.13 14.65 42.56
C TYR A 652 39.30 16.09 42.08
N ASN A 653 39.86 16.94 42.94
CA ASN A 653 40.02 18.39 42.71
C ASN A 653 41.47 18.89 42.84
N ASP A 654 42.45 18.00 42.94
CA ASP A 654 43.88 18.36 42.91
C ASP A 654 44.31 18.95 41.55
N GLU A 655 43.50 18.72 40.51
CA GLU A 655 43.51 19.46 39.25
C GLU A 655 42.06 19.75 38.84
N LYS A 656 41.82 20.81 38.06
CA LYS A 656 40.47 21.19 37.62
C LYS A 656 39.87 20.10 36.70
N PRO A 657 38.72 19.49 37.04
CA PRO A 657 38.07 18.52 36.15
C PRO A 657 37.45 19.17 34.91
N TRP A 658 37.26 18.42 33.82
CA TRP A 658 36.68 18.92 32.57
C TRP A 658 35.49 18.08 32.13
N LEU A 659 34.55 18.71 31.43
CA LEU A 659 33.42 18.04 30.80
C LEU A 659 33.63 17.97 29.30
N ILE A 660 33.47 16.77 28.75
CA ILE A 660 33.23 16.56 27.33
C ILE A 660 31.73 16.42 27.15
N TYR A 661 31.10 17.42 26.56
CA TYR A 661 29.70 17.37 26.19
C TYR A 661 29.57 16.75 24.80
N SER A 662 29.24 15.46 24.76
CA SER A 662 29.25 14.61 23.57
C SER A 662 27.82 14.23 23.17
N MET A 663 26.94 15.24 23.09
CA MET A 663 25.53 15.10 22.72
C MET A 663 25.09 16.23 21.78
N TRP A 664 23.86 16.18 21.28
CA TRP A 664 23.29 17.25 20.47
C TRP A 664 23.16 18.55 21.28
N GLY A 665 23.74 19.64 20.78
CA GLY A 665 23.82 20.93 21.48
C GLY A 665 22.48 21.57 21.82
N GLY A 666 21.39 21.15 21.17
CA GLY A 666 20.04 21.64 21.48
C GLY A 666 19.63 21.38 22.93
N TYR A 667 19.98 20.24 23.52
CA TYR A 667 19.57 19.92 24.89
C TYR A 667 20.13 20.89 25.95
N ALA A 668 21.19 21.63 25.62
CA ALA A 668 21.82 22.63 26.48
C ALA A 668 21.29 24.06 26.26
N LYS A 669 20.37 24.29 25.32
CA LYS A 669 19.82 25.63 25.03
C LYS A 669 18.62 25.91 25.92
N GLU A 670 18.75 26.85 26.85
CA GLU A 670 17.65 27.27 27.72
C GLU A 670 16.46 27.87 26.97
N GLY A 671 15.24 27.65 27.50
CA GLY A 671 14.00 28.24 26.97
C GLY A 671 13.48 27.63 25.67
N LYS A 672 13.97 26.44 25.29
CA LYS A 672 13.48 25.65 24.13
C LYS A 672 12.67 24.44 24.58
N ASP A 673 11.77 23.97 23.73
CA ASP A 673 10.90 22.80 24.03
C ASP A 673 11.72 21.52 24.28
N TYR A 674 12.91 21.41 23.70
CA TYR A 674 13.85 20.29 23.87
C TYR A 674 14.91 20.54 24.96
N THR A 675 14.78 21.60 25.76
CA THR A 675 15.74 21.89 26.86
C THR A 675 15.74 20.75 27.86
N ASN A 676 16.93 20.32 28.30
CA ASN A 676 17.05 19.35 29.38
C ASN A 676 17.69 19.98 30.63
N SER A 677 16.93 20.03 31.72
CA SER A 677 17.37 20.65 32.98
C SER A 677 18.56 19.94 33.61
N ASP A 678 18.64 18.61 33.52
CA ASP A 678 19.77 17.84 34.03
C ASP A 678 21.05 18.12 33.24
N VAL A 679 20.96 18.33 31.93
CA VAL A 679 22.09 18.77 31.10
C VAL A 679 22.59 20.13 31.57
N ILE A 680 21.70 21.11 31.77
CA ILE A 680 22.08 22.44 32.27
C ILE A 680 22.73 22.33 33.66
N ASN A 681 22.12 21.56 34.56
CA ASN A 681 22.64 21.35 35.91
C ASN A 681 24.06 20.75 35.88
N ILE A 682 24.32 19.76 35.02
CA ILE A 682 25.65 19.17 34.85
C ILE A 682 26.62 20.22 34.30
N ARG A 683 26.25 20.96 33.24
CA ARG A 683 27.11 21.98 32.63
C ARG A 683 27.52 23.06 33.63
N ASN A 684 26.58 23.50 34.49
CA ASN A 684 26.84 24.49 35.53
C ASN A 684 27.90 24.05 36.55
N LEU A 685 28.09 22.75 36.78
CA LEU A 685 29.17 22.24 37.66
C LEU A 685 30.57 22.44 37.07
N PHE A 686 30.68 22.62 35.76
CA PHE A 686 31.95 22.77 35.06
C PHE A 686 32.25 24.21 34.65
N GLY A 687 31.23 25.05 34.42
CA GLY A 687 31.40 26.43 34.01
C GLY A 687 31.99 26.52 32.60
N ASP A 688 33.14 27.18 32.47
CA ASP A 688 33.90 27.33 31.21
C ASP A 688 34.72 26.09 30.82
N ARG A 689 34.80 25.07 31.68
CA ARG A 689 35.61 23.85 31.47
C ARG A 689 34.86 22.77 30.68
N ILE A 690 34.33 23.15 29.51
CA ILE A 690 33.51 22.28 28.66
C ILE A 690 34.09 22.25 27.25
N LEU A 691 34.32 21.04 26.73
CA LEU A 691 34.51 20.79 25.30
C LEU A 691 33.15 20.39 24.73
N ASP A 692 32.63 21.18 23.80
CA ASP A 692 31.20 21.25 23.50
C ASP A 692 30.84 20.76 22.09
N GLY A 693 30.33 19.53 22.04
CA GLY A 693 29.60 18.99 20.91
C GLY A 693 30.38 19.02 19.59
N THR A 694 29.69 19.45 18.53
CA THR A 694 30.26 19.58 17.19
C THR A 694 31.23 20.75 17.07
N MET A 695 31.11 21.79 17.91
CA MET A 695 31.99 22.97 17.86
C MET A 695 33.45 22.60 18.17
N ASP A 696 33.67 21.81 19.22
CA ASP A 696 35.00 21.32 19.61
C ASP A 696 35.35 19.96 18.97
N GLY A 697 34.52 19.47 18.06
CA GLY A 697 34.73 18.20 17.37
C GLY A 697 34.73 17.00 18.31
N VAL A 698 33.94 17.03 19.38
CA VAL A 698 33.75 15.92 20.33
C VAL A 698 32.40 15.23 20.17
N HIS A 699 31.60 15.64 19.17
CA HIS A 699 30.33 15.03 18.79
C HIS A 699 30.12 14.96 17.28
N THR A 700 29.34 13.98 16.86
CA THR A 700 28.84 13.76 15.51
C THR A 700 27.51 13.04 15.60
N SER A 701 26.62 13.28 14.65
CA SER A 701 25.23 12.80 14.66
C SER A 701 25.14 11.26 14.61
N GLY A 702 24.04 10.70 15.11
CA GLY A 702 23.66 9.31 14.90
C GLY A 702 23.12 9.02 13.49
N HIS A 703 22.74 10.07 12.76
CA HIS A 703 21.93 10.02 11.55
C HIS A 703 22.74 10.35 10.28
N ALA A 704 22.24 9.90 9.13
CA ALA A 704 22.92 10.06 7.85
C ALA A 704 22.98 11.53 7.40
N ASP A 705 24.12 11.96 6.90
CA ASP A 705 24.24 13.27 6.25
C ASP A 705 23.51 13.29 4.89
N VAL A 706 23.28 14.49 4.36
CA VAL A 706 22.51 14.70 3.12
C VAL A 706 23.14 13.96 1.93
N GLU A 707 24.48 13.92 1.85
CA GLU A 707 25.16 13.20 0.76
C GLU A 707 24.99 11.68 0.89
N THR A 708 25.02 11.14 2.12
CA THR A 708 24.76 9.72 2.38
C THR A 708 23.33 9.34 2.01
N LEU A 709 22.33 10.17 2.38
CA LEU A 709 20.93 9.96 1.99
C LEU A 709 20.76 9.88 0.46
N LYS A 710 21.40 10.83 -0.25
CA LYS A 710 21.45 10.85 -1.72
C LYS A 710 22.13 9.63 -2.31
N GLU A 711 23.32 9.27 -1.82
CA GLU A 711 24.07 8.11 -2.31
C GLU A 711 23.27 6.81 -2.09
N VAL A 712 22.52 6.68 -0.99
CA VAL A 712 21.62 5.53 -0.76
C VAL A 712 20.53 5.47 -1.82
N CYS A 713 19.82 6.57 -2.06
CA CYS A 713 18.79 6.65 -3.10
C CYS A 713 19.34 6.25 -4.48
N GLN A 714 20.51 6.78 -4.86
CA GLN A 714 21.16 6.47 -6.12
C GLN A 714 21.66 5.02 -6.22
N THR A 715 22.06 4.43 -5.09
CA THR A 715 22.57 3.05 -5.03
C THR A 715 21.44 2.03 -5.18
N VAL A 716 20.27 2.27 -4.59
CA VAL A 716 19.15 1.31 -4.62
C VAL A 716 18.08 1.66 -5.66
N HIS A 717 18.18 2.81 -6.32
CA HIS A 717 17.35 3.22 -7.46
C HIS A 717 15.85 2.89 -7.31
N PRO A 718 15.13 3.53 -6.37
CA PRO A 718 13.72 3.22 -6.10
C PRO A 718 12.85 3.51 -7.32
N ARG A 719 12.24 2.48 -7.89
CA ARG A 719 11.51 2.56 -9.18
C ARG A 719 10.16 3.26 -9.08
N ILE A 720 9.46 3.12 -7.95
CA ILE A 720 8.15 3.72 -7.70
C ILE A 720 8.34 5.07 -6.99
N GLY A 721 9.15 5.10 -5.92
CA GLY A 721 9.47 6.35 -5.24
C GLY A 721 10.06 6.19 -3.85
N VAL A 722 10.19 7.33 -3.17
CA VAL A 722 10.81 7.46 -1.84
C VAL A 722 9.78 7.98 -0.84
N ILE A 723 9.77 7.38 0.35
CA ILE A 723 8.93 7.78 1.48
C ILE A 723 9.87 8.26 2.60
N PRO A 724 10.06 9.57 2.76
CA PRO A 724 10.90 10.10 3.83
C PRO A 724 10.17 10.02 5.17
N ILE A 725 10.86 9.49 6.17
CA ILE A 725 10.41 9.42 7.57
C ILE A 725 11.46 10.03 8.50
N HIS A 726 11.17 10.07 9.80
CA HIS A 726 12.07 10.57 10.82
C HIS A 726 12.65 11.96 10.46
N LYS A 727 11.77 12.90 10.08
CA LYS A 727 12.15 14.24 9.63
C LYS A 727 11.23 15.30 10.21
N ASP A 728 11.72 16.54 10.30
CA ASP A 728 10.84 17.67 10.65
C ASP A 728 9.82 17.92 9.52
N GLU A 729 8.61 18.38 9.86
CA GLU A 729 7.52 18.73 8.93
C GLU A 729 7.99 19.57 7.73
N ASN A 730 8.82 20.59 7.99
CA ASN A 730 9.29 21.52 6.95
C ASN A 730 10.50 20.99 6.15
N SER A 731 11.04 19.82 6.50
CA SER A 731 12.16 19.23 5.79
C SER A 731 11.66 18.53 4.52
N ARG A 732 12.24 18.92 3.38
CA ARG A 732 11.86 18.42 2.07
C ARG A 732 12.93 17.53 1.48
N TYR A 733 12.58 16.27 1.20
CA TYR A 733 13.53 15.29 0.66
C TYR A 733 13.91 15.59 -0.80
N ASP A 734 12.99 16.17 -1.58
CA ASP A 734 13.22 16.58 -2.97
C ASP A 734 14.13 17.81 -3.12
N SER A 735 14.46 18.49 -2.01
CA SER A 735 15.46 19.57 -1.99
C SER A 735 16.89 19.06 -2.18
N ILE A 736 17.12 17.75 -2.00
CA ILE A 736 18.44 17.15 -2.20
C ILE A 736 18.77 17.10 -3.70
N SER A 737 19.90 17.71 -4.05
CA SER A 737 20.40 17.73 -5.44
C SER A 737 20.56 16.31 -6.00
N GLY A 738 19.90 16.02 -7.13
CA GLY A 738 19.95 14.72 -7.80
C GLY A 738 18.91 13.70 -7.33
N ILE A 739 17.96 14.09 -6.47
CA ILE A 739 16.83 13.25 -6.05
C ILE A 739 15.50 13.68 -6.72
N SER A 740 15.45 14.86 -7.35
CA SER A 740 14.24 15.40 -7.99
C SER A 740 13.63 14.54 -9.12
N SER A 741 14.33 13.51 -9.57
CA SER A 741 13.82 12.52 -10.54
C SER A 741 12.94 11.43 -9.92
N TYR A 742 12.97 11.25 -8.59
CA TYR A 742 12.16 10.27 -7.89
C TYR A 742 10.84 10.88 -7.43
N PHE A 743 9.77 10.07 -7.47
CA PHE A 743 8.51 10.47 -6.86
C PHE A 743 8.65 10.41 -5.33
N ILE A 744 8.31 11.51 -4.64
CA ILE A 744 8.38 11.59 -3.18
C ILE A 744 6.96 11.53 -2.63
N PHE A 745 6.71 10.59 -1.70
CA PHE A 745 5.45 10.47 -0.98
C PHE A 745 5.60 11.17 0.38
N ASP A 746 5.31 12.46 0.44
CA ASP A 746 5.42 13.26 1.68
C ASP A 746 4.13 13.26 2.53
N GLU A 747 2.95 13.16 1.90
CA GLU A 747 1.64 13.16 2.59
C GLU A 747 0.54 12.56 1.70
N GLY A 748 -0.56 12.10 2.31
CA GLY A 748 -1.79 11.70 1.64
C GLY A 748 -1.86 10.25 1.18
N ASP A 749 -2.93 9.94 0.44
CA ASP A 749 -3.25 8.59 -0.06
C ASP A 749 -2.99 8.48 -1.57
N VAL A 750 -2.23 7.48 -2.00
CA VAL A 750 -1.89 7.21 -3.40
C VAL A 750 -2.02 5.72 -3.70
N ASP A 751 -2.87 5.38 -4.67
CA ASP A 751 -2.96 4.03 -5.23
C ASP A 751 -2.09 3.94 -6.50
N ILE A 752 -1.01 3.18 -6.47
CA ILE A 752 -0.07 3.06 -7.59
C ILE A 752 0.58 1.66 -7.65
N HIS A 753 0.68 1.08 -8.86
CA HIS A 753 1.36 -0.20 -9.10
C HIS A 753 0.92 -1.35 -8.17
N ASP A 754 -0.39 -1.44 -7.89
CA ASP A 754 -1.04 -2.42 -7.00
C ASP A 754 -0.70 -2.26 -5.50
N ILE A 755 -0.22 -1.06 -5.12
CA ILE A 755 0.12 -0.65 -3.77
C ILE A 755 -0.77 0.53 -3.39
N HIS A 756 -1.42 0.43 -2.23
CA HIS A 756 -2.02 1.58 -1.56
C HIS A 756 -0.99 2.17 -0.60
N ILE A 757 -0.53 3.39 -0.86
CA ILE A 757 0.40 4.13 -0.01
C ILE A 757 -0.37 5.23 0.72
N SER A 758 -0.25 5.27 2.05
CA SER A 758 -0.89 6.30 2.88
C SER A 758 0.16 6.90 3.82
N VAL A 759 0.39 8.21 3.72
CA VAL A 759 1.32 8.95 4.59
C VAL A 759 0.49 9.92 5.42
N LYS A 760 0.39 9.62 6.73
CA LYS A 760 -0.51 10.32 7.66
C LYS A 760 0.13 11.51 8.35
#